data_AF-A0A1Z4NFC6-F1
#
_entry.id   AF-A0A1Z4NFC6-F1
#
_cell.length_a   1.000
_cell.length_b   1.000
_cell.length_c   1.000
_cell.angle_alpha   90.00
_cell.angle_beta   90.00
_cell.angle_gamma   90.00
#
_symmetry.space_group_name_H-M   'P 1'
#
loop_
_entity.id
_entity.type
_entity.pdbx_description
1 polymer ?
#
loop_
_entity_poly.entity_id
_entity_poly.type
_entity_poly.pdbx_seq_one_letter_code
_entity_poly.pdbx_strand_id
1 'polypeptide(L)'
;MSRQVIGSNPVAHPQEYQTVPIALISQAEQQDRCLKATELQQLQDFFTSANKRLEVVETITNHADEIISAGANRIFFGGSPMDYLEKPQDPVGMPGSGYYIGEDFLTSAQRHGAVLVQEKLKLIPTPKFFNPFRRLIEQTKTIFSDREPLPGGFRFINISRYGPARMKRSMRDLAWFLRYITFAIVAGDTSILSVNARGLRGVIPEDVTDATVVALKEMQRQTLSYFPGDKPAQEMVKYNFEVLIAEYLVEKPPELLRMGLSNHEQGLVLPQSYAIASSPRPKFVMKSVLSETEKQVVIKAAYRQVFEHDVTGTYGLAVDKLESQVKSGQISMKEFIRSLGKSRLYRRLFWEPHTISRFIELAVRHFLGRGINTLAEFQEYFAIVTQGGLGKLVDTLVDSQEYSDYFGEETVPYLRGVGQEAQATRNWSPQIDLLKWNASVHKVPQFVTLFAQSTRPLPNQHPYGVGNDPLEIQFGAIFVSPDGKFHPSITAPFSYDNQRILISATGLGKVPGHIDRVMKLDQRDKLHLITVNGETSNGKEGKQHSSYFPSLDRNYPTVVINAAYRQVFGRELLDGQRLSSAESMLLSGEITVREFIRQLAKSRLFRKMFWESLYVTKSIEYIHRRLLGRPTYGRMEMNYYYDICANQGFYGLIDAIIDSTEYLEVFAEDTVPYERYITPQGYSMRYPKTAYAEQSPTKAVLSSQLALDRFIPHKNGNLNGKKEEKFTSSDEDNKSESELKLEQLVTKVDEVKSGEEETEFSGNIVS
;
A
#
# COMPACT_ATOMS: atom_id res chain seq x y z
N MET A 1 -8.02 -5.87 -17.67
CA MET A 1 -7.87 -4.43 -17.35
C MET A 1 -6.54 -4.25 -16.62
N SER A 2 -5.60 -3.51 -17.22
CA SER A 2 -4.35 -3.13 -16.54
C SER A 2 -4.67 -2.26 -15.33
N ARG A 3 -4.15 -2.57 -14.14
CA ARG A 3 -4.32 -1.70 -12.97
C ARG A 3 -3.64 -0.36 -13.25
N GLN A 4 -4.41 0.71 -13.35
CA GLN A 4 -3.91 2.02 -13.79
C GLN A 4 -3.24 2.81 -12.66
N VAL A 5 -3.60 2.55 -11.38
CA VAL A 5 -2.97 3.18 -10.20
C VAL A 5 -2.94 2.20 -9.02
N ILE A 6 -1.90 2.30 -8.20
CA ILE A 6 -1.73 1.60 -6.93
C ILE A 6 -1.56 2.69 -5.87
N GLY A 7 -2.25 2.59 -4.73
CA GLY A 7 -1.86 3.40 -3.57
C GLY A 7 -0.42 3.06 -3.13
N SER A 8 0.19 3.88 -2.27
CA SER A 8 1.44 3.49 -1.61
C SER A 8 1.24 2.11 -0.93
N ASN A 9 2.23 1.21 -0.97
CA ASN A 9 2.13 -0.03 -0.19
C ASN A 9 2.86 0.19 1.13
N PRO A 10 2.20 0.70 2.20
CA PRO A 10 2.83 0.78 3.49
C PRO A 10 3.15 -0.63 3.97
N VAL A 11 4.31 -0.78 4.60
CA VAL A 11 4.69 -2.05 5.23
C VAL A 11 3.73 -2.30 6.39
N ALA A 12 2.94 -3.37 6.25
CA ALA A 12 2.07 -3.86 7.31
C ALA A 12 2.64 -5.18 7.80
N HIS A 13 2.93 -5.26 9.10
CA HIS A 13 3.35 -6.49 9.75
C HIS A 13 2.13 -7.09 10.45
N PRO A 14 1.47 -8.11 9.87
CA PRO A 14 0.42 -8.81 10.59
C PRO A 14 1.03 -9.45 11.84
N GLN A 15 0.38 -9.28 12.98
CA GLN A 15 0.84 -9.90 14.21
C GLN A 15 0.55 -11.41 14.13
N GLU A 16 1.60 -12.21 14.24
CA GLU A 16 1.51 -13.67 14.13
C GLU A 16 1.16 -14.31 15.49
N TYR A 17 1.70 -13.78 16.58
CA TYR A 17 1.50 -14.27 17.94
C TYR A 17 1.78 -13.19 19.00
N GLN A 18 1.52 -13.52 20.25
CA GLN A 18 1.77 -12.68 21.41
C GLN A 18 2.85 -13.29 22.30
N THR A 19 3.59 -12.42 22.98
CA THR A 19 4.48 -12.79 24.07
C THR A 19 4.01 -12.04 25.31
N VAL A 20 4.33 -12.56 26.50
CA VAL A 20 3.95 -11.91 27.76
C VAL A 20 4.40 -10.43 27.79
N PRO A 21 5.65 -10.08 27.41
CA PRO A 21 6.06 -8.68 27.37
C PRO A 21 5.27 -7.83 26.38
N ILE A 22 5.05 -8.33 25.15
CA ILE A 22 4.33 -7.57 24.11
C ILE A 22 2.88 -7.33 24.51
N ALA A 23 2.20 -8.34 25.07
CA ALA A 23 0.81 -8.20 25.52
C ALA A 23 0.66 -7.14 26.62
N LEU A 24 1.53 -7.16 27.64
CA LEU A 24 1.50 -6.20 28.74
C LEU A 24 1.83 -4.77 28.28
N ILE A 25 2.90 -4.62 27.48
CA ILE A 25 3.32 -3.30 26.97
C ILE A 25 2.25 -2.75 26.02
N SER A 26 1.71 -3.56 25.11
CA SER A 26 0.68 -3.10 24.18
C SER A 26 -0.60 -2.69 24.91
N GLN A 27 -1.00 -3.38 25.97
CA GLN A 27 -2.17 -2.99 26.76
C GLN A 27 -1.98 -1.62 27.44
N ALA A 28 -0.78 -1.31 27.92
CA ALA A 28 -0.45 -0.02 28.51
C ALA A 28 -0.35 1.09 27.45
N GLU A 29 0.30 0.80 26.32
CA GLU A 29 0.41 1.70 25.17
C GLU A 29 -0.96 2.09 24.62
N GLN A 30 -1.86 1.12 24.40
CA GLN A 30 -3.22 1.37 23.92
C GLN A 30 -4.06 2.23 24.89
N GLN A 31 -3.63 2.38 26.13
CA GLN A 31 -4.26 3.22 27.15
C GLN A 31 -3.48 4.53 27.43
N ASP A 32 -2.39 4.80 26.70
CA ASP A 32 -1.46 5.92 26.91
C ASP A 32 -1.02 6.08 28.37
N ARG A 33 -0.85 4.95 29.04
CA ARG A 33 -0.46 4.91 30.46
C ARG A 33 0.92 4.32 30.62
N CYS A 34 1.57 4.70 31.70
CA CYS A 34 2.72 3.96 32.20
C CYS A 34 2.26 2.59 32.73
N LEU A 35 3.19 1.63 32.71
CA LEU A 35 2.98 0.31 33.29
C LEU A 35 2.66 0.42 34.79
N LYS A 36 1.69 -0.37 35.24
CA LYS A 36 1.35 -0.47 36.67
C LYS A 36 2.40 -1.30 37.41
N ALA A 37 2.50 -1.11 38.72
CA ALA A 37 3.40 -1.92 39.56
C ALA A 37 3.16 -3.44 39.41
N THR A 38 1.89 -3.85 39.27
CA THR A 38 1.51 -5.27 39.06
C THR A 38 1.99 -5.82 37.72
N GLU A 39 1.95 -5.00 36.66
CA GLU A 39 2.40 -5.40 35.32
C GLU A 39 3.92 -5.44 35.24
N LEU A 40 4.59 -4.50 35.93
CA LEU A 40 6.05 -4.53 36.09
C LEU A 40 6.50 -5.78 36.85
N GLN A 41 5.76 -6.17 37.89
CA GLN A 41 6.02 -7.41 38.62
C GLN A 41 5.86 -8.63 37.71
N GLN A 42 4.79 -8.70 36.90
CA GLN A 42 4.62 -9.79 35.93
C GLN A 42 5.76 -9.86 34.90
N LEU A 43 6.25 -8.72 34.42
CA LEU A 43 7.43 -8.67 33.55
C LEU A 43 8.68 -9.18 34.28
N GLN A 44 8.89 -8.75 35.52
CA GLN A 44 10.00 -9.22 36.34
C GLN A 44 9.94 -10.74 36.57
N ASP A 45 8.76 -11.28 36.88
CA ASP A 45 8.52 -12.71 37.05
C ASP A 45 8.80 -13.48 35.75
N PHE A 46 8.42 -12.92 34.59
CA PHE A 46 8.75 -13.48 33.30
C PHE A 46 10.26 -13.52 33.04
N PHE A 47 11.00 -12.43 33.30
CA PHE A 47 12.44 -12.39 33.04
C PHE A 47 13.26 -13.23 34.04
N THR A 48 12.85 -13.29 35.31
CA THR A 48 13.53 -14.13 36.32
C THR A 48 13.43 -15.62 36.02
N SER A 49 12.32 -16.06 35.40
CA SER A 49 12.12 -17.45 34.97
C SER A 49 12.71 -17.78 33.60
N ALA A 50 13.37 -16.84 32.91
CA ALA A 50 13.86 -17.03 31.54
C ALA A 50 14.89 -18.16 31.39
N ASN A 51 15.88 -18.25 32.28
CA ASN A 51 16.92 -19.28 32.20
C ASN A 51 16.33 -20.69 32.28
N LYS A 52 15.32 -20.89 33.14
CA LYS A 52 14.61 -22.17 33.26
C LYS A 52 13.88 -22.53 31.99
N ARG A 53 13.24 -21.56 31.32
CA ARG A 53 12.54 -21.81 30.05
C ARG A 53 13.51 -22.19 28.93
N LEU A 54 14.69 -21.57 28.90
CA LEU A 54 15.75 -21.93 27.94
C LEU A 54 16.30 -23.33 28.20
N GLU A 55 16.56 -23.70 29.45
CA GLU A 55 17.02 -25.05 29.84
C GLU A 55 16.01 -26.14 29.44
N VAL A 56 14.71 -25.89 29.68
CA VAL A 56 13.63 -26.79 29.26
C VAL A 56 13.57 -26.92 27.74
N VAL A 57 13.77 -25.83 27.00
CA VAL A 57 13.75 -25.88 25.53
C VAL A 57 14.99 -26.56 24.97
N GLU A 58 16.16 -26.34 25.55
CA GLU A 58 17.41 -27.00 25.17
C GLU A 58 17.32 -28.52 25.37
N THR A 59 16.79 -28.96 26.50
CA THR A 59 16.56 -30.39 26.76
C THR A 59 15.56 -31.02 25.79
N ILE A 60 14.45 -30.35 25.47
CA ILE A 60 13.46 -30.80 24.47
C ILE A 60 14.08 -30.87 23.07
N THR A 61 14.86 -29.86 22.67
CA THR A 61 15.46 -29.79 21.33
C THR A 61 16.54 -30.86 21.15
N ASN A 62 17.36 -31.13 22.18
CA ASN A 62 18.36 -32.20 22.16
C ASN A 62 17.74 -33.61 22.03
N HIS A 63 16.56 -33.82 22.59
CA HIS A 63 15.85 -35.11 22.55
C HIS A 63 14.68 -35.14 21.56
N ALA A 64 14.61 -34.19 20.62
CA ALA A 64 13.47 -34.02 19.73
C ALA A 64 13.20 -35.26 18.85
N ASP A 65 14.27 -35.87 18.32
CA ASP A 65 14.19 -37.07 17.49
C ASP A 65 13.57 -38.26 18.27
N GLU A 66 13.94 -38.41 19.55
CA GLU A 66 13.40 -39.46 20.43
C GLU A 66 11.92 -39.21 20.77
N ILE A 67 11.56 -37.96 21.10
CA ILE A 67 10.18 -37.56 21.42
C ILE A 67 9.26 -37.80 20.23
N ILE A 68 9.66 -37.35 19.03
CA ILE A 68 8.89 -37.55 17.80
C ILE A 68 8.77 -39.04 17.47
N SER A 69 9.86 -39.80 17.63
CA SER A 69 9.82 -41.26 17.39
C SER A 69 8.86 -42.00 18.33
N ALA A 70 8.77 -41.59 19.60
CA ALA A 70 7.85 -42.19 20.57
C ALA A 70 6.38 -41.98 20.16
N GLY A 71 6.03 -40.75 19.75
CA GLY A 71 4.70 -40.43 19.23
C GLY A 71 4.38 -41.18 17.94
N ALA A 72 5.31 -41.21 16.98
CA ALA A 72 5.12 -41.88 15.69
C ALA A 72 4.96 -43.40 15.83
N ASN A 73 5.79 -44.06 16.66
CA ASN A 73 5.72 -45.50 16.89
C ASN A 73 4.43 -45.95 17.59
N ARG A 74 3.72 -45.02 18.25
CA ARG A 74 2.41 -45.31 18.87
C ARG A 74 1.28 -45.41 17.86
N ILE A 75 1.39 -44.74 16.72
CA ILE A 75 0.31 -44.62 15.73
C ILE A 75 0.59 -45.37 14.42
N PHE A 76 1.86 -45.53 14.05
CA PHE A 76 2.27 -46.19 12.82
C PHE A 76 2.79 -47.61 13.05
N PHE A 77 2.57 -48.49 12.08
CA PHE A 77 3.16 -49.83 12.06
C PHE A 77 3.56 -50.25 10.63
N GLY A 78 4.50 -51.20 10.53
CA GLY A 78 4.94 -51.77 9.24
C GLY A 78 6.20 -51.12 8.62
N GLY A 79 7.04 -50.43 9.40
CA GLY A 79 8.29 -49.80 8.96
C GLY A 79 8.82 -48.80 9.99
N SER A 80 9.92 -48.10 9.67
CA SER A 80 10.49 -47.00 10.49
C SER A 80 9.83 -45.67 10.09
N PRO A 81 9.09 -45.00 10.98
CA PRO A 81 8.53 -43.67 10.70
C PRO A 81 9.59 -42.58 10.51
N MET A 82 10.72 -42.72 11.20
CA MET A 82 11.76 -41.70 11.26
C MET A 82 12.45 -41.45 9.91
N ASP A 83 12.46 -42.45 9.03
CA ASP A 83 13.04 -42.36 7.69
C ASP A 83 12.35 -41.30 6.80
N TYR A 84 11.13 -40.88 7.19
CA TYR A 84 10.32 -39.89 6.49
C TYR A 84 10.38 -38.49 7.12
N LEU A 85 11.13 -38.30 8.22
CA LEU A 85 11.29 -36.99 8.85
C LEU A 85 12.27 -36.14 8.04
N GLU A 86 11.75 -35.10 7.39
CA GLU A 86 12.58 -34.09 6.74
C GLU A 86 13.03 -33.07 7.80
N LYS A 87 14.31 -33.08 8.16
CA LYS A 87 14.88 -32.03 9.00
C LYS A 87 14.82 -30.69 8.23
N PRO A 88 14.43 -29.58 8.88
CA PRO A 88 14.40 -28.29 8.22
C PRO A 88 15.81 -27.99 7.68
N GLN A 89 15.89 -27.59 6.41
CA GLN A 89 17.14 -27.05 5.89
C GLN A 89 17.33 -25.69 6.54
N ASP A 90 18.39 -25.54 7.34
CA ASP A 90 18.78 -24.22 7.83
C ASP A 90 19.03 -23.33 6.61
N PRO A 91 18.43 -22.14 6.53
CA PRO A 91 18.67 -21.24 5.42
C PRO A 91 20.12 -20.74 5.51
N VAL A 92 21.02 -21.41 4.81
CA VAL A 92 22.42 -21.01 4.66
C VAL A 92 22.44 -19.62 4.03
N GLY A 93 22.97 -18.62 4.75
CA GLY A 93 23.31 -17.31 4.18
C GLY A 93 22.31 -16.17 4.36
N MET A 94 21.33 -16.24 5.28
CA MET A 94 20.52 -15.05 5.63
C MET A 94 21.09 -14.27 6.83
N PRO A 95 21.13 -12.93 6.78
CA PRO A 95 21.51 -12.12 7.94
C PRO A 95 20.57 -12.40 9.11
N GLY A 96 21.11 -12.86 10.24
CA GLY A 96 20.33 -13.21 11.44
C GLY A 96 20.17 -14.71 11.71
N SER A 97 20.64 -15.60 10.83
CA SER A 97 20.61 -17.06 11.06
C SER A 97 21.78 -17.59 11.92
N GLY A 98 22.46 -16.73 12.71
CA GLY A 98 23.62 -17.12 13.52
C GLY A 98 24.88 -17.47 12.72
N TYR A 99 24.87 -17.30 11.39
CA TYR A 99 26.02 -17.55 10.52
C TYR A 99 26.83 -16.25 10.34
N TYR A 100 27.98 -16.14 11.02
CA TYR A 100 28.95 -15.07 10.76
C TYR A 100 29.73 -15.41 9.48
N ILE A 101 29.54 -14.62 8.42
CA ILE A 101 30.23 -14.78 7.11
C ILE A 101 31.73 -14.40 7.18
N GLY A 102 32.28 -14.10 8.37
CA GLY A 102 33.64 -13.57 8.53
C GLY A 102 34.76 -14.60 8.70
N GLU A 103 34.50 -15.83 9.16
CA GLU A 103 35.58 -16.72 9.64
C GLU A 103 35.88 -17.95 8.75
N ASP A 104 35.05 -18.24 7.74
CA ASP A 104 35.14 -19.49 6.98
C ASP A 104 35.88 -19.43 5.63
N PHE A 105 36.38 -18.26 5.20
CA PHE A 105 37.22 -18.20 4.00
C PHE A 105 38.67 -18.71 4.24
N LEU A 106 39.14 -18.71 5.49
CA LEU A 106 40.46 -19.24 5.85
C LEU A 106 40.37 -20.67 6.44
N THR A 107 39.24 -21.03 7.03
CA THR A 107 39.05 -22.33 7.70
C THR A 107 38.61 -23.44 6.73
N SER A 108 37.96 -23.10 5.61
CA SER A 108 37.58 -24.07 4.56
C SER A 108 38.79 -24.59 3.74
N ALA A 109 39.86 -23.79 3.63
CA ALA A 109 41.12 -24.19 3.00
C ALA A 109 41.93 -25.18 3.88
N GLN A 110 41.86 -25.07 5.20
CA GLN A 110 42.55 -26.00 6.12
C GLN A 110 41.85 -27.37 6.25
N ARG A 111 40.54 -27.45 5.97
CA ARG A 111 39.80 -28.73 6.02
C ARG A 111 40.01 -29.63 4.80
N HIS A 112 40.57 -29.09 3.71
CA HIS A 112 40.87 -29.89 2.50
C HIS A 112 42.20 -30.66 2.59
N GLY A 113 42.92 -30.59 3.72
CA GLY A 113 44.25 -31.19 3.87
C GLY A 113 44.34 -32.53 4.60
N ALA A 114 43.33 -32.98 5.36
CA ALA A 114 43.51 -34.18 6.19
C ALA A 114 42.21 -34.84 6.70
N VAL A 115 41.42 -35.46 5.83
CA VAL A 115 40.68 -36.71 6.17
C VAL A 115 40.57 -37.57 4.90
N LEU A 116 41.69 -38.19 4.52
CA LEU A 116 41.67 -39.41 3.71
C LEU A 116 41.46 -40.59 4.66
N VAL A 117 40.20 -40.95 4.93
CA VAL A 117 39.86 -42.24 5.54
C VAL A 117 38.77 -42.90 4.70
N GLN A 118 39.25 -43.68 3.72
CA GLN A 118 38.63 -44.88 3.14
C GLN A 118 37.11 -44.85 2.93
N GLU A 119 36.70 -44.25 1.81
CA GLU A 119 35.60 -44.80 1.02
C GLU A 119 36.02 -46.19 0.50
N LYS A 120 35.66 -47.24 1.23
CA LYS A 120 35.57 -48.60 0.70
C LYS A 120 34.11 -49.03 0.77
N LEU A 121 33.51 -49.14 -0.42
CA LEU A 121 32.48 -50.12 -0.81
C LEU A 121 32.01 -51.02 0.36
N LYS A 122 30.90 -50.65 0.99
CA LYS A 122 30.08 -51.62 1.74
C LYS A 122 28.88 -52.00 0.88
N LEU A 123 29.02 -53.19 0.31
CA LEU A 123 27.95 -54.00 -0.23
C LEU A 123 26.76 -54.05 0.74
N ILE A 124 25.57 -54.11 0.15
CA ILE A 124 24.30 -54.65 0.65
C ILE A 124 24.46 -55.36 2.01
N PRO A 125 23.90 -54.83 3.13
CA PRO A 125 23.80 -55.62 4.34
C PRO A 125 22.75 -56.71 4.10
N THR A 126 23.20 -57.96 4.09
CA THR A 126 22.33 -59.13 4.23
C THR A 126 21.51 -59.03 5.52
N PRO A 127 20.28 -59.55 5.53
CA PRO A 127 19.35 -59.36 6.63
C PRO A 127 19.89 -60.05 7.89
N LYS A 128 20.13 -59.28 8.95
CA LYS A 128 20.34 -59.86 10.28
C LYS A 128 19.05 -60.55 10.68
N PHE A 129 19.12 -61.87 10.81
CA PHE A 129 18.05 -62.73 11.28
C PHE A 129 17.39 -62.17 12.54
N PHE A 130 16.06 -62.17 12.51
CA PHE A 130 15.12 -61.88 13.58
C PHE A 130 15.54 -62.55 14.90
N ASN A 131 15.61 -61.78 15.98
CA ASN A 131 15.64 -62.32 17.34
C ASN A 131 14.30 -62.00 18.03
N PRO A 132 13.28 -62.89 17.96
CA PRO A 132 11.91 -62.60 18.38
C PRO A 132 11.75 -62.36 19.90
N PHE A 133 12.75 -62.75 20.71
CA PHE A 133 12.71 -62.63 22.17
C PHE A 133 12.90 -61.20 22.70
N ARG A 134 13.60 -60.31 21.97
CA ARG A 134 13.82 -58.93 22.44
C ARG A 134 12.54 -58.10 22.36
N ARG A 135 11.70 -58.37 21.35
CA ARG A 135 10.37 -57.76 21.19
C ARG A 135 9.39 -58.27 22.24
N LEU A 136 9.50 -59.53 22.67
CA LEU A 136 8.70 -60.10 23.76
C LEU A 136 9.03 -59.45 25.11
N ILE A 137 10.31 -59.20 25.39
CA ILE A 137 10.76 -58.57 26.65
C ILE A 137 10.43 -57.07 26.69
N GLU A 138 10.50 -56.37 25.55
CA GLU A 138 10.00 -54.99 25.44
C GLU A 138 8.47 -54.93 25.54
N GLN A 139 7.73 -55.90 24.98
CA GLN A 139 6.28 -56.02 25.15
C GLN A 139 5.88 -56.35 26.60
N THR A 140 6.63 -57.17 27.33
CA THR A 140 6.31 -57.46 28.75
C THR A 140 6.63 -56.28 29.69
N LYS A 141 7.52 -55.36 29.30
CA LYS A 141 7.71 -54.08 30.01
C LYS A 141 6.57 -53.08 29.75
N THR A 142 5.75 -53.28 28.72
CA THR A 142 4.59 -52.41 28.44
C THR A 142 3.34 -52.71 29.28
N ILE A 143 3.36 -53.78 30.07
CA ILE A 143 2.23 -54.17 30.95
C ILE A 143 2.33 -53.47 32.33
N PHE A 144 3.49 -52.93 32.69
CA PHE A 144 3.75 -52.25 33.97
C PHE A 144 3.94 -50.73 33.86
N SER A 145 3.59 -50.13 32.72
CA SER A 145 3.65 -48.68 32.53
C SER A 145 2.27 -48.06 32.61
N ASP A 146 2.11 -47.00 33.41
CA ASP A 146 0.96 -46.08 33.43
C ASP A 146 0.74 -45.45 32.03
N ARG A 147 0.18 -46.22 31.10
CA ARG A 147 -0.18 -45.77 29.75
C ARG A 147 -1.68 -45.56 29.71
N GLU A 148 -2.10 -44.40 29.21
CA GLU A 148 -3.51 -44.18 28.93
C GLU A 148 -4.02 -45.22 27.91
N PRO A 149 -5.21 -45.79 28.13
CA PRO A 149 -5.81 -46.72 27.20
C PRO A 149 -6.09 -46.01 25.86
N LEU A 150 -5.89 -46.72 24.76
CA LEU A 150 -6.23 -46.20 23.43
C LEU A 150 -7.74 -45.90 23.36
N PRO A 151 -8.17 -44.84 22.66
CA PRO A 151 -9.58 -44.59 22.40
C PRO A 151 -10.27 -45.82 21.79
N GLY A 152 -11.51 -46.10 22.20
CA GLY A 152 -12.28 -47.23 21.69
C GLY A 152 -12.45 -47.15 20.17
N GLY A 153 -12.04 -48.19 19.44
CA GLY A 153 -12.13 -48.22 17.97
C GLY A 153 -10.90 -47.69 17.22
N PHE A 154 -9.81 -47.34 17.92
CA PHE A 154 -8.58 -46.82 17.30
C PHE A 154 -7.97 -47.77 16.25
N ARG A 155 -7.66 -47.23 15.06
CA ARG A 155 -7.03 -47.96 13.96
C ARG A 155 -5.60 -47.47 13.75
N PHE A 156 -4.64 -48.38 13.84
CA PHE A 156 -3.25 -48.06 13.50
C PHE A 156 -3.10 -47.76 12.00
N ILE A 157 -2.15 -46.90 11.66
CA ILE A 157 -1.87 -46.50 10.28
C ILE A 157 -0.72 -47.36 9.73
N ASN A 158 -0.98 -48.09 8.65
CA ASN A 158 0.03 -48.89 7.97
C ASN A 158 0.88 -48.03 7.03
N ILE A 159 2.19 -47.97 7.25
CA ILE A 159 3.12 -47.12 6.49
C ILE A 159 3.09 -47.43 4.98
N SER A 160 3.08 -48.71 4.60
CA SER A 160 3.06 -49.14 3.20
C SER A 160 1.79 -48.71 2.47
N ARG A 161 0.64 -48.73 3.18
CA ARG A 161 -0.66 -48.31 2.62
C ARG A 161 -0.84 -46.79 2.62
N TYR A 162 -0.19 -46.10 3.56
CA TYR A 162 -0.31 -44.64 3.73
C TYR A 162 0.46 -43.86 2.66
N GLY A 163 1.58 -44.41 2.19
CA GLY A 163 2.40 -43.84 1.12
C GLY A 163 3.37 -42.74 1.59
N PRO A 164 4.47 -42.53 0.85
CA PRO A 164 5.59 -41.70 1.31
C PRO A 164 5.23 -40.22 1.48
N ALA A 165 4.41 -39.65 0.59
CA ALA A 165 4.05 -38.24 0.63
C ALA A 165 3.18 -37.89 1.86
N ARG A 166 2.22 -38.75 2.22
CA ARG A 166 1.39 -38.55 3.42
C ARG A 166 2.20 -38.79 4.69
N MET A 167 3.10 -39.78 4.66
CA MET A 167 3.99 -40.08 5.78
C MET A 167 4.91 -38.90 6.10
N LYS A 168 5.53 -38.29 5.08
CA LYS A 168 6.34 -37.06 5.23
C LYS A 168 5.55 -35.92 5.87
N ARG A 169 4.31 -35.70 5.45
CA ARG A 169 3.42 -34.68 6.05
C ARG A 169 3.17 -34.96 7.53
N SER A 170 2.76 -36.19 7.87
CA SER A 170 2.50 -36.55 9.26
C SER A 170 3.73 -36.43 10.15
N MET A 171 4.91 -36.86 9.70
CA MET A 171 6.16 -36.69 10.46
C MET A 171 6.57 -35.23 10.61
N ARG A 172 6.41 -34.42 9.55
CA ARG A 172 6.63 -32.98 9.59
C ARG A 172 5.69 -32.29 10.58
N ASP A 173 4.41 -32.66 10.58
CA ASP A 173 3.41 -32.05 11.45
C ASP A 173 3.71 -32.37 12.93
N LEU A 174 4.11 -33.61 13.28
CA LEU A 174 4.60 -33.96 14.62
C LEU A 174 5.82 -33.12 15.03
N ALA A 175 6.77 -32.92 14.12
CA ALA A 175 7.93 -32.07 14.36
C ALA A 175 7.54 -30.59 14.54
N TRP A 176 6.57 -30.09 13.78
CA TRP A 176 6.04 -28.73 13.91
C TRP A 176 5.33 -28.51 15.25
N PHE A 177 4.54 -29.48 15.72
CA PHE A 177 3.91 -29.41 17.04
C PHE A 177 4.95 -29.29 18.14
N LEU A 178 6.00 -30.12 18.11
CA LEU A 178 7.07 -30.04 19.11
C LEU A 178 7.79 -28.68 19.05
N ARG A 179 8.05 -28.16 17.85
CA ARG A 179 8.69 -26.86 17.65
C ARG A 179 7.81 -25.67 18.11
N TYR A 180 6.50 -25.73 17.89
CA TYR A 180 5.61 -24.69 18.39
C TYR A 180 5.49 -24.72 19.92
N ILE A 181 5.57 -25.91 20.54
CA ILE A 181 5.64 -26.02 21.99
C ILE A 181 6.91 -25.36 22.53
N THR A 182 8.07 -25.59 21.90
CA THR A 182 9.30 -24.91 22.35
C THR A 182 9.20 -23.40 22.17
N PHE A 183 8.61 -22.90 21.08
CA PHE A 183 8.39 -21.46 20.89
C PHE A 183 7.42 -20.87 21.90
N ALA A 184 6.31 -21.55 22.22
CA ALA A 184 5.35 -21.11 23.22
C ALA A 184 5.98 -21.04 24.62
N ILE A 185 6.82 -22.02 24.97
CA ILE A 185 7.60 -21.99 26.21
C ILE A 185 8.51 -20.77 26.24
N VAL A 186 9.31 -20.50 25.20
CA VAL A 186 10.19 -19.31 25.18
C VAL A 186 9.39 -18.00 25.26
N ALA A 187 8.28 -17.90 24.52
CA ALA A 187 7.40 -16.73 24.48
C ALA A 187 6.66 -16.48 25.81
N GLY A 188 6.47 -17.53 26.61
CA GLY A 188 5.69 -17.54 27.85
C GLY A 188 4.18 -17.40 27.65
N ASP A 189 3.70 -17.52 26.41
CA ASP A 189 2.30 -17.42 26.05
C ASP A 189 1.94 -18.52 25.05
N THR A 190 0.68 -18.96 25.09
CA THR A 190 0.17 -20.09 24.29
C THR A 190 -0.51 -19.65 23.00
N SER A 191 -0.53 -18.35 22.69
CA SER A 191 -1.12 -17.79 21.47
C SER A 191 -0.61 -18.43 20.18
N ILE A 192 0.68 -18.80 20.11
CA ILE A 192 1.26 -19.52 18.95
C ILE A 192 0.54 -20.87 18.74
N LEU A 193 0.20 -21.57 19.81
CA LEU A 193 -0.45 -22.87 19.77
C LEU A 193 -1.93 -22.70 19.39
N SER A 194 -2.63 -21.76 20.03
CA SER A 194 -4.05 -21.57 19.80
C SER A 194 -4.37 -21.06 18.40
N VAL A 195 -3.56 -20.15 17.83
CA VAL A 195 -3.78 -19.62 16.48
C VAL A 195 -3.56 -20.69 15.41
N ASN A 196 -2.54 -21.54 15.58
CA ASN A 196 -2.12 -22.49 14.54
C ASN A 196 -2.76 -23.87 14.66
N ALA A 197 -3.16 -24.30 15.86
CA ALA A 197 -3.78 -25.60 16.08
C ALA A 197 -5.31 -25.56 15.91
N ARG A 198 -5.93 -24.43 16.27
CA ARG A 198 -7.39 -24.29 16.24
C ARG A 198 -7.91 -24.33 14.81
N GLY A 199 -8.88 -25.22 14.57
CA GLY A 199 -9.49 -25.38 13.26
C GLY A 199 -8.73 -26.27 12.28
N LEU A 200 -7.66 -26.95 12.72
CA LEU A 200 -7.11 -28.08 11.98
C LEU A 200 -8.07 -29.28 11.95
N ARG A 201 -8.85 -29.46 13.02
CA ARG A 201 -9.95 -30.42 13.06
C ARG A 201 -11.05 -29.99 12.09
N GLY A 202 -11.39 -30.88 11.16
CA GLY A 202 -12.29 -30.61 10.03
C GLY A 202 -11.57 -30.35 8.71
N VAL A 203 -10.30 -29.93 8.74
CA VAL A 203 -9.41 -29.92 7.55
C VAL A 203 -8.71 -31.28 7.38
N ILE A 204 -8.36 -31.90 8.51
CA ILE A 204 -7.73 -33.22 8.59
C ILE A 204 -8.83 -34.30 8.77
N PRO A 205 -8.72 -35.47 8.10
CA PRO A 205 -9.67 -36.59 8.30
C PRO A 205 -9.73 -37.07 9.75
N GLU A 206 -10.92 -37.47 10.22
CA GLU A 206 -11.14 -37.85 11.63
C GLU A 206 -10.25 -39.01 12.12
N ASP A 207 -10.02 -40.02 11.27
CA ASP A 207 -9.11 -41.13 11.60
C ASP A 207 -7.69 -40.64 11.95
N VAL A 208 -7.24 -39.57 11.27
CA VAL A 208 -5.92 -38.98 11.48
C VAL A 208 -5.95 -38.05 12.69
N THR A 209 -7.05 -37.35 12.95
CA THR A 209 -7.16 -36.48 14.14
C THR A 209 -7.05 -37.29 15.43
N ASP A 210 -7.70 -38.44 15.51
CA ASP A 210 -7.61 -39.31 16.69
C ASP A 210 -6.19 -39.86 16.87
N ALA A 211 -5.54 -40.26 15.77
CA ALA A 211 -4.14 -40.68 15.79
C ALA A 211 -3.22 -39.56 16.27
N THR A 212 -3.40 -38.33 15.78
CA THR A 212 -2.56 -37.20 16.23
C THR A 212 -2.73 -36.91 17.72
N VAL A 213 -3.94 -37.02 18.29
CA VAL A 213 -4.15 -36.82 19.74
C VAL A 213 -3.40 -37.88 20.55
N VAL A 214 -3.48 -39.15 20.12
CA VAL A 214 -2.72 -40.24 20.75
C VAL A 214 -1.21 -40.01 20.65
N ALA A 215 -0.73 -39.54 19.51
CA ALA A 215 0.69 -39.22 19.31
C ALA A 215 1.15 -38.05 20.20
N LEU A 216 0.36 -36.98 20.30
CA LEU A 216 0.68 -35.81 21.15
C LEU A 216 0.73 -36.17 22.64
N LYS A 217 -0.19 -37.02 23.11
CA LYS A 217 -0.16 -37.54 24.49
C LYS A 217 1.08 -38.40 24.77
N GLU A 218 1.49 -39.22 23.80
CA GLU A 218 2.71 -40.02 23.95
C GLU A 218 3.96 -39.14 23.93
N MET A 219 4.00 -38.11 23.07
CA MET A 219 5.07 -37.10 23.06
C MET A 219 5.13 -36.34 24.38
N GLN A 220 3.99 -35.97 24.96
CA GLN A 220 3.91 -35.34 26.29
C GLN A 220 4.52 -36.25 27.36
N ARG A 221 4.09 -37.52 27.43
CA ARG A 221 4.61 -38.51 28.38
C ARG A 221 6.12 -38.69 28.26
N GLN A 222 6.63 -38.83 27.03
CA GLN A 222 8.05 -38.97 26.77
C GLN A 222 8.81 -37.70 27.18
N THR A 223 8.29 -36.52 26.87
CA THR A 223 8.92 -35.25 27.24
C THR A 223 9.01 -35.08 28.76
N LEU A 224 7.96 -35.43 29.50
CA LEU A 224 7.95 -35.37 30.97
C LEU A 224 8.99 -36.30 31.62
N SER A 225 9.35 -37.40 30.95
CA SER A 225 10.35 -38.36 31.48
C SER A 225 11.77 -37.79 31.55
N TYR A 226 12.09 -36.76 30.75
CA TYR A 226 13.41 -36.11 30.75
C TYR A 226 13.61 -35.11 31.89
N PHE A 227 12.57 -34.80 32.66
CA PHE A 227 12.64 -33.86 33.79
C PHE A 227 12.43 -34.56 35.15
N PRO A 228 13.22 -35.58 35.54
CA PRO A 228 13.03 -36.27 36.82
C PRO A 228 13.43 -35.35 37.99
N GLY A 229 12.44 -34.76 38.66
CA GLY A 229 12.64 -33.97 39.88
C GLY A 229 12.41 -32.47 39.75
N ASP A 230 12.28 -31.92 38.53
CA ASP A 230 11.96 -30.51 38.31
C ASP A 230 10.45 -30.30 38.08
N LYS A 231 9.71 -30.16 39.19
CA LYS A 231 8.25 -29.94 39.16
C LYS A 231 7.81 -28.74 38.32
N PRO A 232 8.39 -27.53 38.44
CA PRO A 232 7.94 -26.39 37.64
C PRO A 232 8.19 -26.57 36.13
N ALA A 233 9.29 -27.22 35.72
CA ALA A 233 9.50 -27.55 34.31
C ALA A 233 8.45 -28.54 33.79
N GLN A 234 8.14 -29.59 34.58
CA GLN A 234 7.09 -30.55 34.23
C GLN A 234 5.72 -29.89 34.08
N GLU A 235 5.34 -29.00 35.01
CA GLU A 235 4.07 -28.26 34.95
C GLU A 235 3.99 -27.38 33.71
N MET A 236 5.06 -26.66 33.37
CA MET A 236 5.11 -25.80 32.19
C MET A 236 4.98 -26.59 30.88
N VAL A 237 5.71 -27.71 30.76
CA VAL A 237 5.61 -28.59 29.58
C VAL A 237 4.22 -29.19 29.50
N LYS A 238 3.71 -29.73 30.61
CA LYS A 238 2.38 -30.34 30.69
C LYS A 238 1.30 -29.36 30.24
N TYR A 239 1.32 -28.13 30.75
CA TYR A 239 0.38 -27.07 30.40
C TYR A 239 0.38 -26.76 28.89
N ASN A 240 1.55 -26.60 28.27
CA ASN A 240 1.64 -26.30 26.83
C ASN A 240 1.11 -27.45 25.96
N PHE A 241 1.41 -28.71 26.31
CA PHE A 241 0.86 -29.88 25.59
C PHE A 241 -0.65 -29.99 25.77
N GLU A 242 -1.18 -29.77 26.98
CA GLU A 242 -2.63 -29.80 27.23
C GLU A 242 -3.37 -28.72 26.45
N VAL A 243 -2.84 -27.49 26.40
CA VAL A 243 -3.41 -26.39 25.61
C VAL A 243 -3.39 -26.73 24.12
N LEU A 244 -2.28 -27.27 23.60
CA LEU A 244 -2.19 -27.68 22.20
C LEU A 244 -3.24 -28.76 21.86
N ILE A 245 -3.38 -29.79 22.69
CA ILE A 245 -4.35 -30.87 22.48
C ILE A 245 -5.78 -30.32 22.57
N ALA A 246 -6.05 -29.46 23.54
CA ALA A 246 -7.37 -28.83 23.71
C ALA A 246 -7.76 -28.01 22.48
N GLU A 247 -6.87 -27.12 22.00
CA GLU A 247 -7.12 -26.27 20.82
C GLU A 247 -7.19 -27.08 19.53
N TYR A 248 -6.40 -28.15 19.39
CA TYR A 248 -6.46 -29.04 18.24
C TYR A 248 -7.80 -29.77 18.13
N LEU A 249 -8.43 -30.09 19.26
CA LEU A 249 -9.74 -30.72 19.29
C LEU A 249 -10.89 -29.76 18.96
N VAL A 250 -10.64 -28.45 18.93
CA VAL A 250 -11.65 -27.45 18.56
C VAL A 250 -11.84 -27.42 17.05
N GLU A 251 -13.08 -27.56 16.58
CA GLU A 251 -13.45 -27.44 15.17
C GLU A 251 -13.13 -26.06 14.58
N LYS A 252 -13.10 -25.97 13.25
CA LYS A 252 -12.83 -24.71 12.54
C LYS A 252 -13.81 -23.63 13.02
N PRO A 253 -13.31 -22.51 13.60
CA PRO A 253 -14.19 -21.43 14.02
C PRO A 253 -14.89 -20.80 12.81
N PRO A 254 -16.11 -20.27 12.98
CA PRO A 254 -16.86 -19.66 11.89
C PRO A 254 -16.11 -18.44 11.35
N GLU A 255 -16.39 -18.11 10.10
CA GLU A 255 -15.79 -16.95 9.45
C GLU A 255 -16.52 -15.66 9.86
N LEU A 256 -15.75 -14.61 10.15
CA LEU A 256 -16.28 -13.29 10.47
C LEU A 256 -16.69 -12.60 9.17
N LEU A 257 -18.00 -12.46 8.97
CA LEU A 257 -18.57 -11.81 7.80
C LEU A 257 -18.70 -10.31 8.02
N ARG A 258 -18.30 -9.52 7.02
CA ARG A 258 -18.56 -8.09 6.92
C ARG A 258 -19.55 -7.87 5.78
N MET A 259 -20.78 -7.52 6.14
CA MET A 259 -21.84 -7.23 5.18
C MET A 259 -21.67 -5.80 4.64
N GLY A 260 -21.84 -5.61 3.34
CA GLY A 260 -21.93 -4.28 2.74
C GLY A 260 -23.29 -3.67 3.05
N LEU A 261 -23.33 -2.40 3.47
CA LEU A 261 -24.57 -1.70 3.79
C LEU A 261 -25.26 -1.15 2.54
N SER A 262 -24.47 -0.88 1.50
CA SER A 262 -24.95 -0.39 0.22
C SER A 262 -24.57 -1.34 -0.92
N ASN A 263 -25.29 -1.25 -2.04
CA ASN A 263 -25.00 -2.03 -3.25
C ASN A 263 -23.60 -1.75 -3.83
N HIS A 264 -22.97 -0.63 -3.44
CA HIS A 264 -21.64 -0.26 -3.90
C HIS A 264 -20.51 -0.80 -3.02
N GLU A 265 -20.82 -1.21 -1.79
CA GLU A 265 -19.87 -1.82 -0.88
C GLU A 265 -19.79 -3.33 -1.10
N GLN A 266 -18.56 -3.84 -1.18
CA GLN A 266 -18.33 -5.27 -1.27
C GLN A 266 -18.46 -5.93 0.12
N GLY A 267 -19.12 -7.08 0.18
CA GLY A 267 -19.05 -7.96 1.35
C GLY A 267 -17.67 -8.61 1.44
N LEU A 268 -17.14 -8.77 2.66
CA LEU A 268 -15.83 -9.35 2.91
C LEU A 268 -15.89 -10.42 4.01
N VAL A 269 -14.89 -11.29 4.03
CA VAL A 269 -14.82 -12.42 4.96
C VAL A 269 -13.44 -12.48 5.60
N LEU A 270 -13.39 -12.68 6.92
CA LEU A 270 -12.16 -12.87 7.68
C LEU A 270 -12.22 -14.18 8.48
N PRO A 271 -11.25 -15.09 8.32
CA PRO A 271 -11.13 -16.24 9.20
C PRO A 271 -10.94 -15.80 10.65
N GLN A 272 -11.73 -16.33 11.59
CA GLN A 272 -11.63 -15.93 13.00
C GLN A 272 -10.25 -16.25 13.60
N SER A 273 -9.56 -17.28 13.12
CA SER A 273 -8.17 -17.57 13.53
C SER A 273 -7.22 -16.40 13.27
N TYR A 274 -7.39 -15.69 12.15
CA TYR A 274 -6.61 -14.49 11.84
C TYR A 274 -6.92 -13.33 12.79
N ALA A 275 -8.19 -13.20 13.22
CA ALA A 275 -8.59 -12.18 14.17
C ALA A 275 -8.07 -12.46 15.59
N ILE A 276 -7.99 -13.73 15.98
CA ILE A 276 -7.44 -14.15 17.27
C ILE A 276 -5.91 -13.90 17.34
N ALA A 277 -5.20 -14.06 16.22
CA ALA A 277 -3.77 -13.79 16.12
C ALA A 277 -3.42 -12.30 16.33
N SER A 278 -4.33 -11.41 15.93
CA SER A 278 -4.18 -9.98 16.11
C SER A 278 -4.10 -9.59 17.59
N SER A 279 -3.36 -8.52 17.90
CA SER A 279 -3.41 -7.92 19.24
C SER A 279 -4.85 -7.56 19.62
N PRO A 280 -5.33 -7.97 20.80
CA PRO A 280 -6.63 -7.53 21.29
C PRO A 280 -6.54 -6.03 21.53
N ARG A 281 -7.46 -5.28 20.93
CA ARG A 281 -7.70 -3.89 21.30
C ARG A 281 -8.89 -3.83 22.25
N PRO A 282 -8.75 -3.22 23.45
CA PRO A 282 -9.84 -3.14 24.40
C PRO A 282 -10.94 -2.25 23.83
N LYS A 283 -12.18 -2.73 23.92
CA LYS A 283 -13.37 -1.96 23.61
C LYS A 283 -13.88 -1.34 24.90
N PHE A 284 -13.95 -0.02 24.94
CA PHE A 284 -14.39 0.72 26.12
C PHE A 284 -15.91 0.91 26.06
N VAL A 285 -16.61 0.38 27.06
CA VAL A 285 -18.07 0.44 27.16
C VAL A 285 -18.45 1.28 28.38
N MET A 286 -19.34 2.23 28.20
CA MET A 286 -19.85 3.08 29.28
C MET A 286 -21.13 2.48 29.86
N LYS A 287 -21.08 2.08 31.14
CA LYS A 287 -22.25 1.65 31.91
C LYS A 287 -22.41 2.49 33.17
N SER A 288 -23.65 2.65 33.63
CA SER A 288 -23.97 3.46 34.82
C SER A 288 -23.33 2.91 36.10
N VAL A 289 -23.17 1.59 36.20
CA VAL A 289 -22.68 0.85 37.39
C VAL A 289 -21.15 0.86 37.53
N LEU A 290 -20.40 1.38 36.55
CA LEU A 290 -18.94 1.40 36.59
C LEU A 290 -18.39 2.30 37.70
N SER A 291 -17.21 1.96 38.19
CA SER A 291 -16.46 2.81 39.12
C SER A 291 -16.06 4.13 38.47
N GLU A 292 -15.85 5.19 39.27
CA GLU A 292 -15.47 6.51 38.73
C GLU A 292 -14.14 6.47 37.95
N THR A 293 -13.22 5.62 38.37
CA THR A 293 -11.92 5.42 37.70
C THR A 293 -12.09 4.78 36.33
N GLU A 294 -12.92 3.74 36.21
CA GLU A 294 -13.25 3.10 34.93
C GLU A 294 -14.00 4.06 34.00
N LYS A 295 -14.98 4.81 34.52
CA LYS A 295 -15.68 5.85 33.76
C LYS A 295 -14.71 6.89 33.20
N GLN A 296 -13.71 7.31 33.99
CA GLN A 296 -12.69 8.23 33.52
C GLN A 296 -11.82 7.63 32.41
N VAL A 297 -11.47 6.35 32.50
CA VAL A 297 -10.71 5.65 31.45
C VAL A 297 -11.50 5.59 30.14
N VAL A 298 -12.81 5.32 30.21
CA VAL A 298 -13.72 5.30 29.04
C VAL A 298 -13.81 6.69 28.41
N ILE A 299 -13.95 7.75 29.21
CA ILE A 299 -14.00 9.14 28.72
C ILE A 299 -12.67 9.53 28.05
N LYS A 300 -11.53 9.19 28.66
CA LYS A 300 -10.21 9.40 28.04
C LYS A 300 -10.06 8.63 26.73
N ALA A 301 -10.60 7.41 26.63
CA ALA A 301 -10.63 6.68 25.36
C ALA A 301 -11.46 7.41 24.29
N ALA A 302 -12.61 8.00 24.66
CA ALA A 302 -13.43 8.79 23.74
C ALA A 302 -12.69 10.03 23.22
N TYR A 303 -11.93 10.72 24.09
CA TYR A 303 -11.09 11.85 23.65
C TYR A 303 -10.02 11.44 22.66
N ARG A 304 -9.30 10.34 22.96
CA ARG A 304 -8.26 9.81 22.07
C ARG A 304 -8.80 9.38 20.71
N GLN A 305 -10.00 8.83 20.68
CA GLN A 305 -10.65 8.47 19.42
C GLN A 305 -11.06 9.72 18.60
N VAL A 306 -11.74 10.69 19.21
CA VAL A 306 -12.31 11.84 18.49
C VAL A 306 -11.28 12.92 18.17
N PHE A 307 -10.31 13.15 19.06
CA PHE A 307 -9.29 14.20 18.92
C PHE A 307 -7.90 13.66 18.55
N GLU A 308 -7.75 12.35 18.36
CA GLU A 308 -6.48 11.65 18.11
C GLU A 308 -5.49 11.64 19.29
N HIS A 309 -5.78 12.38 20.38
CA HIS A 309 -4.97 12.47 21.59
C HIS A 309 -5.84 12.81 22.81
N ASP A 310 -5.31 12.63 24.01
CA ASP A 310 -6.00 13.05 25.24
C ASP A 310 -5.96 14.58 25.38
N VAL A 311 -7.13 15.19 25.56
CA VAL A 311 -7.32 16.64 25.71
C VAL A 311 -7.48 17.07 27.17
N THR A 312 -7.47 16.11 28.11
CA THR A 312 -7.63 16.42 29.54
C THR A 312 -6.48 17.30 30.04
N GLY A 313 -6.81 18.52 30.48
CA GLY A 313 -5.85 19.48 31.05
C GLY A 313 -5.12 20.40 30.06
N THR A 314 -5.07 20.07 28.77
CA THR A 314 -4.26 20.81 27.79
C THR A 314 -4.91 22.12 27.31
N TYR A 315 -6.24 22.16 27.25
CA TYR A 315 -6.98 23.24 26.58
C TYR A 315 -8.02 23.96 27.46
N GLY A 316 -8.09 23.66 28.77
CA GLY A 316 -8.99 24.36 29.71
C GLY A 316 -10.45 24.43 29.26
N LEU A 317 -10.96 23.34 28.68
CA LEU A 317 -12.25 23.33 27.98
C LEU A 317 -13.45 23.18 28.91
N ALA A 318 -14.57 23.77 28.50
CA ALA A 318 -15.91 23.55 29.06
C ALA A 318 -16.51 22.17 28.71
N VAL A 319 -15.72 21.09 28.68
CA VAL A 319 -16.25 19.72 28.47
C VAL A 319 -16.78 19.11 29.77
N ASP A 320 -16.46 19.72 30.92
CA ASP A 320 -16.86 19.23 32.25
C ASP A 320 -18.36 18.93 32.36
N LYS A 321 -19.22 19.76 31.77
CA LYS A 321 -20.67 19.53 31.77
C LYS A 321 -21.05 18.23 31.06
N LEU A 322 -20.46 17.96 29.90
CA LEU A 322 -20.72 16.75 29.11
C LEU A 322 -20.18 15.52 29.83
N GLU A 323 -19.00 15.63 30.47
CA GLU A 323 -18.47 14.54 31.27
C GLU A 323 -19.39 14.18 32.45
N SER A 324 -19.90 15.17 33.17
CA SER A 324 -20.85 14.93 34.27
C SER A 324 -22.14 14.27 33.78
N GLN A 325 -22.65 14.67 32.62
CA GLN A 325 -23.85 14.07 32.01
C GLN A 325 -23.62 12.61 31.60
N VAL A 326 -22.45 12.28 31.04
CA VAL A 326 -22.09 10.88 30.73
C VAL A 326 -21.89 10.06 31.99
N LYS A 327 -21.16 10.59 32.98
CA LYS A 327 -20.89 9.90 34.25
C LYS A 327 -22.17 9.54 35.01
N SER A 328 -23.17 10.42 34.94
CA SER A 328 -24.51 10.23 35.51
C SER A 328 -25.44 9.38 34.65
N GLY A 329 -25.08 9.10 33.39
CA GLY A 329 -25.90 8.35 32.45
C GLY A 329 -27.10 9.13 31.88
N GLN A 330 -27.08 10.46 31.96
CA GLN A 330 -28.11 11.32 31.35
C GLN A 330 -28.03 11.32 29.82
N ILE A 331 -26.83 11.18 29.27
CA ILE A 331 -26.57 11.05 27.84
C ILE A 331 -25.84 9.75 27.56
N SER A 332 -26.14 9.14 26.41
CA SER A 332 -25.45 7.93 25.95
C SER A 332 -24.03 8.24 25.47
N MET A 333 -23.19 7.19 25.31
CA MET A 333 -21.87 7.37 24.73
C MET A 333 -21.96 7.88 23.28
N LYS A 334 -22.98 7.44 22.53
CA LYS A 334 -23.30 7.95 21.19
C LYS A 334 -23.56 9.47 21.19
N GLU A 335 -24.40 9.95 22.11
CA GLU A 335 -24.69 11.38 22.25
C GLU A 335 -23.49 12.19 22.71
N PHE A 336 -22.67 11.61 23.60
CA PHE A 336 -21.41 12.22 24.00
C PHE A 336 -20.48 12.43 22.79
N ILE A 337 -20.24 11.40 21.99
CA ILE A 337 -19.43 11.49 20.77
C ILE A 337 -20.01 12.51 19.78
N ARG A 338 -21.34 12.53 19.60
CA ARG A 338 -22.03 13.54 18.76
C ARG A 338 -21.77 14.97 19.27
N SER A 339 -21.84 15.18 20.58
CA SER A 339 -21.59 16.50 21.19
C SER A 339 -20.12 16.93 21.08
N LEU A 340 -19.18 15.99 21.19
CA LEU A 340 -17.75 16.25 20.98
C LEU A 340 -17.47 16.65 19.53
N GLY A 341 -18.08 15.97 18.55
CA GLY A 341 -17.95 16.30 17.12
C GLY A 341 -18.53 17.67 16.74
N LYS A 342 -19.52 18.15 17.49
CA LYS A 342 -20.12 19.49 17.31
C LYS A 342 -19.42 20.58 18.12
N SER A 343 -18.44 20.22 18.95
CA SER A 343 -17.74 21.16 19.82
C SER A 343 -16.93 22.20 19.04
N ARG A 344 -16.71 23.36 19.66
CA ARG A 344 -15.84 24.41 19.11
C ARG A 344 -14.39 23.92 18.93
N LEU A 345 -13.92 23.03 19.80
CA LEU A 345 -12.57 22.46 19.72
C LEU A 345 -12.40 21.62 18.46
N TYR A 346 -13.34 20.70 18.21
CA TYR A 346 -13.30 19.82 17.05
C TYR A 346 -13.28 20.64 15.75
N ARG A 347 -14.07 21.72 15.69
CA ARG A 347 -14.08 22.64 14.56
C ARG A 347 -12.72 23.29 14.33
N ARG A 348 -12.09 23.83 15.38
CA ARG A 348 -10.79 24.51 15.28
C ARG A 348 -9.67 23.56 14.85
N LEU A 349 -9.68 22.32 15.35
CA LEU A 349 -8.62 21.36 15.08
C LEU A 349 -8.76 20.69 13.70
N PHE A 350 -9.97 20.30 13.31
CA PHE A 350 -10.17 19.45 12.12
C PHE A 350 -10.94 20.12 10.99
N TRP A 351 -11.88 21.01 11.28
CA TRP A 351 -12.69 21.65 10.23
C TRP A 351 -11.99 22.85 9.58
N GLU A 352 -11.56 23.82 10.39
CA GLU A 352 -10.95 25.08 9.90
C GLU A 352 -9.63 24.90 9.10
N PRO A 353 -8.69 24.01 9.49
CA PRO A 353 -7.40 23.91 8.82
C PRO A 353 -7.38 22.89 7.66
N HIS A 354 -8.54 22.35 7.25
CA HIS A 354 -8.63 21.33 6.19
C HIS A 354 -9.65 21.71 5.12
N THR A 355 -9.46 21.17 3.91
CA THR A 355 -10.48 21.22 2.87
C THR A 355 -11.65 20.33 3.23
N ILE A 356 -12.85 20.62 2.72
CA ILE A 356 -14.06 19.80 2.97
C ILE A 356 -13.80 18.32 2.62
N SER A 357 -13.15 18.05 1.49
CA SER A 357 -12.82 16.69 1.06
C SER A 357 -11.91 15.97 2.06
N ARG A 358 -10.86 16.65 2.56
CA ARG A 358 -9.97 16.06 3.57
C ARG A 358 -10.66 15.89 4.92
N PHE A 359 -11.51 16.84 5.30
CA PHE A 359 -12.28 16.77 6.53
C PHE A 359 -13.21 15.56 6.57
N ILE A 360 -13.88 15.22 5.46
CA ILE A 360 -14.76 14.04 5.40
C ILE A 360 -13.96 12.75 5.70
N GLU A 361 -12.75 12.62 5.16
CA GLU A 361 -11.87 11.48 5.42
C GLU A 361 -11.51 11.37 6.92
N LEU A 362 -11.19 12.49 7.56
CA LEU A 362 -10.92 12.55 9.00
C LEU A 362 -12.18 12.30 9.85
N ALA A 363 -13.35 12.78 9.42
CA ALA A 363 -14.60 12.53 10.13
C ALA A 363 -14.96 11.04 10.14
N VAL A 364 -14.82 10.34 9.00
CA VAL A 364 -15.04 8.89 8.94
C VAL A 364 -14.04 8.14 9.82
N ARG A 365 -12.78 8.60 9.91
CA ARG A 365 -11.79 8.09 10.87
C ARG A 365 -12.26 8.22 12.32
N HIS A 366 -12.70 9.41 12.73
CA HIS A 366 -13.06 9.69 14.13
C HIS A 366 -14.34 9.00 14.57
N PHE A 367 -15.40 9.06 13.76
CA PHE A 367 -16.72 8.57 14.14
C PHE A 367 -16.96 7.11 13.77
N LEU A 368 -16.39 6.64 12.66
CA LEU A 368 -16.56 5.26 12.19
C LEU A 368 -15.29 4.42 12.34
N GLY A 369 -14.14 5.00 12.67
CA GLY A 369 -12.91 4.22 12.89
C GLY A 369 -12.33 3.57 11.64
N ARG A 370 -12.76 3.94 10.43
CA ARG A 370 -12.27 3.38 9.15
C ARG A 370 -12.00 4.47 8.11
N GLY A 371 -11.52 4.06 6.94
CA GLY A 371 -11.47 4.91 5.74
C GLY A 371 -12.74 4.79 4.88
N ILE A 372 -12.86 5.67 3.90
CA ILE A 372 -13.94 5.63 2.91
C ILE A 372 -13.75 4.40 1.99
N ASN A 373 -14.83 3.68 1.70
CA ASN A 373 -14.79 2.46 0.89
C ASN A 373 -14.98 2.76 -0.61
N THR A 374 -15.89 3.69 -0.95
CA THR A 374 -16.28 3.97 -2.33
C THR A 374 -16.34 5.46 -2.67
N LEU A 375 -16.30 5.78 -3.97
CA LEU A 375 -16.48 7.16 -4.44
C LEU A 375 -17.92 7.66 -4.22
N ALA A 376 -18.93 6.79 -4.32
CA ALA A 376 -20.33 7.14 -4.11
C ALA A 376 -20.57 7.57 -2.66
N GLU A 377 -20.06 6.82 -1.69
CA GLU A 377 -20.08 7.17 -0.26
C GLU A 377 -19.48 8.56 -0.01
N PHE A 378 -18.32 8.87 -0.64
CA PHE A 378 -17.73 10.20 -0.54
C PHE A 378 -18.65 11.30 -1.11
N GLN A 379 -19.26 11.07 -2.28
CA GLN A 379 -20.14 12.04 -2.92
C GLN A 379 -21.39 12.34 -2.08
N GLU A 380 -21.97 11.33 -1.43
CA GLU A 380 -23.10 11.48 -0.52
C GLU A 380 -22.74 12.36 0.68
N TYR A 381 -21.63 12.05 1.37
CA TYR A 381 -21.15 12.86 2.49
C TYR A 381 -20.78 14.29 2.05
N PHE A 382 -20.19 14.46 0.87
CA PHE A 382 -19.85 15.77 0.33
C PHE A 382 -21.10 16.63 0.06
N ALA A 383 -22.16 16.04 -0.49
CA ALA A 383 -23.44 16.72 -0.70
C ALA A 383 -24.10 17.13 0.63
N ILE A 384 -24.09 16.24 1.63
CA ILE A 384 -24.62 16.52 2.98
C ILE A 384 -23.89 17.70 3.62
N VAL A 385 -22.55 17.72 3.54
CA VAL A 385 -21.72 18.79 4.11
C VAL A 385 -21.97 20.12 3.42
N THR A 386 -22.13 20.12 2.09
CA THR A 386 -22.37 21.36 1.34
C THR A 386 -23.71 22.01 1.70
N GLN A 387 -24.71 21.20 2.07
CA GLN A 387 -26.02 21.69 2.48
C GLN A 387 -26.10 22.09 3.97
N GLY A 388 -25.47 21.34 4.87
CA GLY A 388 -25.70 21.45 6.32
C GLY A 388 -24.45 21.65 7.17
N GLY A 389 -23.28 21.80 6.55
CA GLY A 389 -22.00 21.99 7.23
C GLY A 389 -21.60 20.84 8.15
N LEU A 390 -20.73 21.15 9.11
CA LEU A 390 -20.16 20.19 10.08
C LEU A 390 -21.23 19.44 10.88
N GLY A 391 -22.23 20.15 11.41
CA GLY A 391 -23.20 19.57 12.33
C GLY A 391 -24.02 18.46 11.69
N LYS A 392 -24.50 18.68 10.46
CA LYS A 392 -25.30 17.71 9.71
C LYS A 392 -24.49 16.46 9.36
N LEU A 393 -23.21 16.60 9.00
CA LEU A 393 -22.36 15.45 8.73
C LEU A 393 -22.19 14.56 9.98
N VAL A 394 -21.87 15.18 11.13
CA VAL A 394 -21.71 14.43 12.38
C VAL A 394 -22.98 13.68 12.74
N ASP A 395 -24.15 14.31 12.59
CA ASP A 395 -25.43 13.65 12.82
C ASP A 395 -25.62 12.46 11.88
N THR A 396 -25.37 12.63 10.57
CA THR A 396 -25.52 11.53 9.60
C THR A 396 -24.57 10.36 9.83
N LEU A 397 -23.35 10.60 10.33
CA LEU A 397 -22.40 9.53 10.63
C LEU A 397 -22.79 8.76 11.88
N VAL A 398 -23.20 9.47 12.94
CA VAL A 398 -23.57 8.87 14.23
C VAL A 398 -24.94 8.19 14.18
N ASP A 399 -25.86 8.69 13.34
CA ASP A 399 -27.19 8.10 13.13
C ASP A 399 -27.20 7.00 12.06
N SER A 400 -26.03 6.66 11.50
CA SER A 400 -25.93 5.58 10.52
C SER A 400 -26.20 4.21 11.14
N GLN A 401 -26.75 3.30 10.33
CA GLN A 401 -26.93 1.90 10.72
C GLN A 401 -25.58 1.25 11.08
N GLU A 402 -24.53 1.58 10.33
CA GLU A 402 -23.18 1.10 10.59
C GLU A 402 -22.69 1.44 12.00
N TYR A 403 -22.90 2.68 12.43
CA TYR A 403 -22.49 3.11 13.76
C TYR A 403 -23.21 2.29 14.84
N SER A 404 -24.51 2.05 14.65
CA SER A 404 -25.33 1.27 15.58
C SER A 404 -24.92 -0.20 15.64
N ASP A 405 -24.56 -0.80 14.49
CA ASP A 405 -24.14 -2.20 14.42
C ASP A 405 -22.77 -2.44 15.07
N TYR A 406 -21.82 -1.52 14.90
CA TYR A 406 -20.44 -1.69 15.39
C TYR A 406 -20.21 -1.20 16.83
N PHE A 407 -20.89 -0.11 17.23
CA PHE A 407 -20.65 0.57 18.50
C PHE A 407 -21.90 0.60 19.40
N GLY A 408 -23.09 0.61 18.81
CA GLY A 408 -24.34 0.82 19.54
C GLY A 408 -24.36 2.17 20.24
N GLU A 409 -24.94 2.22 21.44
CA GLU A 409 -25.06 3.47 22.21
C GLU A 409 -24.09 3.59 23.40
N GLU A 410 -23.46 2.48 23.78
CA GLU A 410 -22.62 2.39 24.98
C GLU A 410 -21.11 2.31 24.67
N THR A 411 -20.73 1.82 23.49
CA THR A 411 -19.32 1.58 23.15
C THR A 411 -18.69 2.82 22.55
N VAL A 412 -17.49 3.16 23.00
CA VAL A 412 -16.66 4.20 22.37
C VAL A 412 -16.21 3.71 20.99
N PRO A 413 -16.30 4.54 19.93
CA PRO A 413 -15.78 4.16 18.63
C PRO A 413 -14.29 3.78 18.70
N TYR A 414 -13.89 2.81 17.88
CA TYR A 414 -12.51 2.31 17.85
C TYR A 414 -12.02 2.16 16.42
N LEU A 415 -10.70 2.29 16.24
CA LEU A 415 -10.07 2.14 14.93
C LEU A 415 -10.14 0.70 14.44
N ARG A 416 -10.81 0.49 13.31
CA ARG A 416 -11.02 -0.77 12.60
C ARG A 416 -9.89 -1.00 11.60
N GLY A 417 -8.78 -1.53 12.11
CA GLY A 417 -7.56 -1.83 11.35
C GLY A 417 -7.46 -3.30 10.91
N VAL A 418 -6.29 -3.64 10.36
CA VAL A 418 -5.94 -5.04 10.04
C VAL A 418 -6.05 -5.90 11.29
N GLY A 419 -6.65 -7.10 11.15
CA GLY A 419 -6.82 -8.06 12.24
C GLY A 419 -8.17 -7.98 12.95
N GLN A 420 -8.79 -6.81 13.06
CA GLN A 420 -10.12 -6.68 13.68
C GLN A 420 -11.27 -7.03 12.75
N GLU A 421 -11.17 -6.58 11.50
CA GLU A 421 -12.16 -6.82 10.47
C GLU A 421 -11.49 -7.11 9.12
N ALA A 422 -12.27 -7.68 8.20
CA ALA A 422 -11.83 -7.87 6.83
C ALA A 422 -11.62 -6.51 6.14
N GLN A 423 -10.44 -6.33 5.56
CA GLN A 423 -10.02 -5.09 4.92
C GLN A 423 -10.18 -5.14 3.40
N ALA A 424 -10.69 -4.06 2.82
CA ALA A 424 -10.83 -3.95 1.38
C ALA A 424 -9.47 -3.61 0.73
N THR A 425 -9.14 -4.25 -0.38
CA THR A 425 -7.89 -3.96 -1.11
C THR A 425 -7.93 -2.62 -1.84
N ARG A 426 -9.13 -2.08 -2.10
CA ARG A 426 -9.34 -0.84 -2.87
C ARG A 426 -8.77 0.39 -2.16
N ASN A 427 -8.93 0.46 -0.85
CA ASN A 427 -8.52 1.57 0.00
C ASN A 427 -7.41 1.18 0.99
N TRP A 428 -6.71 0.05 0.75
CA TRP A 428 -5.65 -0.51 1.61
C TRP A 428 -4.64 0.55 2.08
N SER A 429 -4.02 1.23 1.12
CA SER A 429 -3.01 2.26 1.33
C SER A 429 -3.51 3.45 2.16
N PRO A 430 -4.51 4.22 1.69
CA PRO A 430 -4.96 5.40 2.41
C PRO A 430 -5.60 5.05 3.75
N GLN A 431 -6.16 3.85 3.93
CA GLN A 431 -6.70 3.43 5.21
C GLN A 431 -5.59 3.22 6.25
N ILE A 432 -4.51 2.54 5.91
CA ILE A 432 -3.38 2.35 6.84
C ILE A 432 -2.75 3.69 7.21
N ASP A 433 -2.59 4.59 6.24
CA ASP A 433 -2.03 5.92 6.49
C ASP A 433 -2.98 6.82 7.30
N LEU A 434 -4.29 6.70 7.09
CA LEU A 434 -5.32 7.42 7.86
C LEU A 434 -5.32 7.02 9.34
N LEU A 435 -5.03 5.75 9.65
CA LEU A 435 -5.03 5.26 11.04
C LEU A 435 -3.77 5.65 11.83
N LYS A 436 -2.79 6.33 11.21
CA LYS A 436 -1.60 6.86 11.88
C LYS A 436 -1.86 8.22 12.52
N TRP A 437 -1.00 8.61 13.46
CA TRP A 437 -1.08 9.91 14.16
C TRP A 437 -0.83 11.11 13.23
N ASN A 438 -0.06 10.93 12.14
CA ASN A 438 0.27 12.00 11.21
C ASN A 438 -0.84 12.26 10.17
N ALA A 439 -1.99 11.56 10.26
CA ALA A 439 -3.11 11.72 9.35
C ALA A 439 -3.60 13.18 9.31
N SER A 440 -3.76 13.84 10.45
CA SER A 440 -4.21 15.24 10.53
C SER A 440 -3.22 16.26 9.94
N VAL A 441 -1.97 15.86 9.68
CA VAL A 441 -0.97 16.74 9.05
C VAL A 441 -1.20 16.83 7.53
N HIS A 442 -1.74 15.79 6.90
CA HIS A 442 -2.00 15.76 5.47
C HIS A 442 -3.16 16.68 5.08
N LYS A 443 -2.89 17.65 4.19
CA LYS A 443 -3.89 18.64 3.74
C LYS A 443 -4.63 18.25 2.47
N VAL A 444 -4.04 17.38 1.65
CA VAL A 444 -4.65 16.90 0.41
C VAL A 444 -5.50 15.65 0.68
N PRO A 445 -6.72 15.54 0.12
CA PRO A 445 -7.53 14.33 0.23
C PRO A 445 -6.86 13.13 -0.46
N GLN A 446 -6.85 11.98 0.22
CA GLN A 446 -6.19 10.76 -0.25
C GLN A 446 -7.16 9.79 -0.94
N PHE A 447 -8.40 9.67 -0.45
CA PHE A 447 -9.36 8.67 -0.95
C PHE A 447 -9.97 9.13 -2.28
N VAL A 448 -10.40 10.38 -2.35
CA VAL A 448 -11.02 10.95 -3.56
C VAL A 448 -10.05 10.95 -4.73
N THR A 449 -8.79 11.32 -4.46
CA THR A 449 -7.73 11.35 -5.48
C THR A 449 -7.42 9.94 -5.97
N LEU A 450 -7.29 8.96 -5.06
CA LEU A 450 -7.12 7.55 -5.41
C LEU A 450 -8.29 7.01 -6.25
N PHE A 451 -9.53 7.25 -5.82
CA PHE A 451 -10.70 6.76 -6.54
C PHE A 451 -10.86 7.40 -7.92
N ALA A 452 -10.64 8.71 -8.03
CA ALA A 452 -10.65 9.40 -9.32
C ALA A 452 -9.55 8.85 -10.25
N GLN A 453 -8.35 8.63 -9.72
CA GLN A 453 -7.22 8.08 -10.47
C GLN A 453 -7.45 6.64 -10.94
N SER A 454 -8.14 5.83 -10.14
CA SER A 454 -8.48 4.45 -10.54
C SER A 454 -9.36 4.36 -11.79
N THR A 455 -10.05 5.46 -12.14
CA THR A 455 -10.90 5.56 -13.34
C THR A 455 -10.25 6.30 -14.51
N ARG A 456 -9.14 7.00 -14.27
CA ARG A 456 -8.46 7.85 -15.24
C ARG A 456 -7.22 7.14 -15.82
N PRO A 457 -6.80 7.50 -17.04
CA PRO A 457 -5.53 7.01 -17.59
C PRO A 457 -4.34 7.47 -16.74
N LEU A 458 -3.15 6.91 -17.04
CA LEU A 458 -1.92 7.23 -16.32
C LEU A 458 -1.69 8.75 -16.24
N PRO A 459 -1.35 9.27 -15.05
CA PRO A 459 -1.10 10.71 -14.88
C PRO A 459 0.18 11.13 -15.60
N ASN A 460 0.22 12.38 -16.07
CA ASN A 460 1.45 12.96 -16.60
C ASN A 460 2.36 13.41 -15.45
N GLN A 461 3.22 12.50 -14.99
CA GLN A 461 4.21 12.72 -13.94
C GLN A 461 5.47 11.88 -14.24
N HIS A 462 6.58 12.16 -13.54
CA HIS A 462 7.79 11.35 -13.61
C HIS A 462 7.51 9.85 -13.29
N PRO A 463 8.18 8.88 -13.96
CA PRO A 463 7.98 7.45 -13.71
C PRO A 463 8.16 7.01 -12.24
N TYR A 464 9.05 7.70 -11.51
CA TYR A 464 9.33 7.44 -10.10
C TYR A 464 8.49 8.26 -9.11
N GLY A 465 7.46 8.96 -9.59
CA GLY A 465 6.55 9.75 -8.77
C GLY A 465 6.78 11.26 -8.86
N VAL A 466 5.78 12.04 -8.45
CA VAL A 466 5.69 13.50 -8.63
C VAL A 466 6.91 14.26 -8.09
N GLY A 467 7.48 13.81 -6.96
CA GLY A 467 8.59 14.51 -6.30
C GLY A 467 9.94 14.44 -7.02
N ASN A 468 10.02 13.75 -8.16
CA ASN A 468 11.24 13.61 -8.97
C ASN A 468 11.29 14.58 -10.16
N ASP A 469 10.19 15.24 -10.51
CA ASP A 469 10.22 16.36 -11.46
C ASP A 469 10.63 17.64 -10.72
N PRO A 470 11.65 18.39 -11.20
CA PRO A 470 11.94 19.72 -10.69
C PRO A 470 10.88 20.73 -11.16
N LEU A 471 10.75 21.83 -10.43
CA LEU A 471 9.98 22.98 -10.91
C LEU A 471 10.66 23.60 -12.14
N GLU A 472 9.89 23.88 -13.19
CA GLU A 472 10.38 24.41 -14.47
C GLU A 472 10.61 25.93 -14.43
N ILE A 473 11.53 26.35 -13.56
CA ILE A 473 11.95 27.73 -13.33
C ILE A 473 13.35 27.99 -13.90
N GLN A 474 13.70 29.27 -14.07
CA GLN A 474 14.99 29.67 -14.66
C GLN A 474 16.20 29.17 -13.84
N PHE A 475 16.14 29.29 -12.51
CA PHE A 475 17.25 28.97 -11.62
C PHE A 475 16.92 27.86 -10.62
N GLY A 476 17.92 27.07 -10.26
CA GLY A 476 17.87 26.16 -9.12
C GLY A 476 17.24 24.79 -9.40
N ALA A 477 17.75 23.79 -8.69
CA ALA A 477 17.21 22.44 -8.69
C ALA A 477 16.22 22.28 -7.53
N ILE A 478 15.05 22.91 -7.67
CA ILE A 478 14.00 22.90 -6.65
C ILE A 478 13.03 21.76 -6.95
N PHE A 479 12.94 20.82 -6.02
CA PHE A 479 12.00 19.72 -6.06
C PHE A 479 10.94 19.92 -4.99
N VAL A 480 9.72 19.49 -5.29
CA VAL A 480 8.65 19.45 -4.29
C VAL A 480 9.05 18.46 -3.19
N SER A 481 8.90 18.87 -1.92
CA SER A 481 9.24 18.00 -0.78
C SER A 481 8.38 16.72 -0.82
N PRO A 482 8.98 15.54 -0.59
CA PRO A 482 8.26 14.28 -0.52
C PRO A 482 7.46 14.11 0.78
N ASP A 483 7.52 15.05 1.73
CA ASP A 483 6.98 14.90 3.11
C ASP A 483 5.44 14.76 3.20
N GLY A 484 4.73 14.64 2.07
CA GLY A 484 3.31 14.29 2.04
C GLY A 484 2.34 15.35 2.57
N LYS A 485 2.84 16.43 3.19
CA LYS A 485 2.02 17.48 3.83
C LYS A 485 1.13 18.21 2.82
N PHE A 486 1.71 18.53 1.65
CA PHE A 486 1.08 19.37 0.63
C PHE A 486 0.82 18.66 -0.70
N HIS A 487 1.53 17.55 -0.96
CA HIS A 487 1.33 16.75 -2.15
C HIS A 487 1.27 15.28 -1.75
N PRO A 488 0.19 14.56 -2.09
CA PRO A 488 0.16 13.12 -1.92
C PRO A 488 1.29 12.55 -2.79
N SER A 489 2.05 11.62 -2.25
CA SER A 489 3.02 10.82 -3.00
C SER A 489 2.24 9.90 -3.95
N ILE A 490 1.68 10.49 -5.01
CA ILE A 490 0.93 9.78 -6.03
C ILE A 490 1.95 8.91 -6.76
N THR A 491 1.91 7.63 -6.43
CA THR A 491 2.65 6.60 -7.14
C THR A 491 1.75 6.06 -8.24
N ALA A 492 2.30 5.97 -9.44
CA ALA A 492 1.60 5.39 -10.57
C ALA A 492 2.48 4.27 -11.14
N PRO A 493 1.91 3.11 -11.52
CA PRO A 493 2.66 2.00 -12.05
C PRO A 493 3.06 2.28 -13.51
N PHE A 494 4.22 2.91 -13.70
CA PHE A 494 4.80 3.08 -15.04
C PHE A 494 5.54 1.80 -15.48
N SER A 495 5.19 1.31 -16.67
CA SER A 495 5.90 0.23 -17.34
C SER A 495 7.28 0.70 -17.83
N TYR A 496 8.14 -0.22 -18.23
CA TYR A 496 9.47 0.09 -18.76
C TYR A 496 9.39 0.87 -20.09
N ASP A 497 8.41 0.52 -20.94
CA ASP A 497 8.26 1.03 -22.31
C ASP A 497 7.39 2.31 -22.42
N ASN A 498 7.13 2.98 -21.29
CA ASN A 498 6.30 4.17 -21.27
C ASN A 498 7.06 5.41 -21.77
N GLN A 499 6.38 6.21 -22.59
CA GLN A 499 6.85 7.54 -23.02
C GLN A 499 5.93 8.64 -22.52
N ARG A 500 6.52 9.70 -22.00
CA ARG A 500 5.85 10.88 -21.48
C ARG A 500 5.57 11.86 -22.61
N ILE A 501 4.37 12.41 -22.62
CA ILE A 501 3.99 13.48 -23.53
C ILE A 501 4.64 14.78 -23.05
N LEU A 502 5.51 15.33 -23.90
CA LEU A 502 6.20 16.60 -23.69
C LEU A 502 5.64 17.66 -24.64
N ILE A 503 5.59 18.91 -24.19
CA ILE A 503 5.13 20.05 -24.98
C ILE A 503 6.35 20.84 -25.44
N SER A 504 6.41 21.22 -26.72
CA SER A 504 7.50 22.06 -27.21
C SER A 504 7.43 23.48 -26.63
N ALA A 505 8.57 24.00 -26.19
CA ALA A 505 8.70 25.33 -25.58
C ALA A 505 8.49 26.49 -26.58
N THR A 506 8.67 26.24 -27.89
CA THR A 506 8.56 27.24 -28.97
C THR A 506 7.16 27.31 -29.58
N GLY A 507 6.17 26.61 -29.01
CA GLY A 507 4.79 26.54 -29.49
C GLY A 507 4.51 25.29 -30.36
N LEU A 508 3.22 24.96 -30.50
CA LEU A 508 2.75 23.83 -31.32
C LEU A 508 3.16 24.02 -32.79
N GLY A 509 4.21 23.31 -33.24
CA GLY A 509 4.37 23.00 -34.67
C GLY A 509 5.74 23.13 -35.32
N LYS A 510 6.83 23.50 -34.63
CA LYS A 510 8.17 23.48 -35.25
C LYS A 510 9.25 23.02 -34.27
N VAL A 511 9.55 21.72 -34.30
CA VAL A 511 10.78 21.17 -33.72
C VAL A 511 11.72 20.81 -34.87
N PRO A 512 12.92 21.39 -34.95
CA PRO A 512 14.01 20.86 -35.75
C PRO A 512 14.58 19.61 -35.04
N GLY A 513 14.62 18.48 -35.74
CA GLY A 513 15.26 17.25 -35.26
C GLY A 513 14.30 16.21 -34.67
N HIS A 514 13.86 15.31 -35.54
CA HIS A 514 13.45 13.92 -35.30
C HIS A 514 12.32 13.61 -34.30
N ILE A 515 11.05 13.66 -34.76
CA ILE A 515 10.04 12.60 -34.54
C ILE A 515 9.13 12.56 -35.78
N ASP A 516 9.48 11.73 -36.76
CA ASP A 516 8.62 11.41 -37.91
C ASP A 516 8.49 9.89 -38.03
N ARG A 517 7.62 9.30 -37.18
CA ARG A 517 7.15 7.92 -37.34
C ARG A 517 5.66 7.72 -37.10
N VAL A 518 4.88 8.79 -36.98
CA VAL A 518 3.41 8.69 -36.97
C VAL A 518 2.83 9.80 -37.85
N MET A 519 2.34 9.40 -39.03
CA MET A 519 1.59 10.13 -40.07
C MET A 519 2.36 10.56 -41.34
N LYS A 520 1.71 10.35 -42.48
CA LYS A 520 2.22 10.30 -43.85
C LYS A 520 2.50 11.67 -44.49
N LEU A 521 3.62 11.72 -45.21
CA LEU A 521 3.84 12.24 -46.58
C LEU A 521 2.68 13.04 -47.23
N ASP A 522 2.83 14.36 -47.31
CA ASP A 522 2.90 15.12 -48.57
C ASP A 522 2.90 16.63 -48.27
N GLN A 523 3.99 17.30 -48.67
CA GLN A 523 4.18 18.74 -48.95
C GLN A 523 5.59 19.16 -48.52
N ARG A 524 6.55 18.73 -49.33
CA ARG A 524 7.86 19.38 -49.39
C ARG A 524 7.67 20.70 -50.12
N ASP A 525 7.92 21.81 -49.45
CA ASP A 525 8.60 22.96 -50.06
C ASP A 525 9.04 24.02 -49.04
N LYS A 526 10.31 24.40 -49.16
CA LYS A 526 10.98 25.64 -48.71
C LYS A 526 11.34 25.75 -47.22
N LEU A 527 12.55 25.28 -46.90
CA LEU A 527 13.38 25.84 -45.83
C LEU A 527 14.64 26.47 -46.45
N HIS A 528 14.81 27.77 -46.20
CA HIS A 528 15.98 28.53 -46.60
C HIS A 528 17.21 28.03 -45.83
N LEU A 529 18.09 27.42 -46.60
CA LEU A 529 19.45 27.04 -46.27
C LEU A 529 20.29 28.32 -46.07
N ILE A 530 20.81 28.57 -44.87
CA ILE A 530 21.97 29.47 -44.70
C ILE A 530 23.21 28.58 -44.80
N THR A 531 23.60 28.30 -46.03
CA THR A 531 24.98 27.90 -46.35
C THR A 531 25.68 29.16 -46.84
N VAL A 532 26.80 29.48 -46.20
CA VAL A 532 27.78 30.43 -46.72
C VAL A 532 28.23 29.93 -48.08
N ASN A 533 27.88 30.64 -49.15
CA ASN A 533 28.68 30.80 -50.36
C ASN A 533 28.11 31.98 -51.15
N GLY A 534 28.98 32.91 -51.49
CA GLY A 534 28.60 34.14 -52.18
C GLY A 534 28.09 33.87 -53.58
N GLU A 535 27.11 34.67 -54.00
CA GLU A 535 27.13 35.38 -55.27
C GLU A 535 25.95 36.36 -55.36
N THR A 536 26.25 37.53 -55.90
CA THR A 536 25.40 38.68 -56.10
C THR A 536 24.31 38.43 -57.14
N SER A 537 23.06 38.74 -56.85
CA SER A 537 22.15 39.30 -57.87
C SER A 537 20.94 40.02 -57.26
N ASN A 538 20.56 41.09 -57.95
CA ASN A 538 19.66 42.15 -57.54
C ASN A 538 18.16 41.77 -57.54
N GLY A 539 17.44 42.36 -56.57
CA GLY A 539 16.15 43.01 -56.83
C GLY A 539 14.88 42.22 -56.50
N LYS A 540 14.25 42.54 -55.36
CA LYS A 540 12.94 43.22 -55.29
C LYS A 540 12.44 43.26 -53.84
N GLU A 541 11.92 44.43 -53.49
CA GLU A 541 11.51 44.85 -52.15
C GLU A 541 10.32 44.05 -51.61
N GLY A 542 10.49 43.51 -50.40
CA GLY A 542 9.42 43.05 -49.52
C GLY A 542 9.77 43.48 -48.10
N LYS A 543 8.95 44.38 -47.52
CA LYS A 543 9.14 44.96 -46.18
C LYS A 543 9.32 43.85 -45.14
N GLN A 544 10.55 43.59 -44.73
CA GLN A 544 10.84 42.84 -43.53
C GLN A 544 10.83 43.79 -42.34
N HIS A 545 10.06 43.44 -41.32
CA HIS A 545 10.18 44.03 -39.99
C HIS A 545 11.63 43.86 -39.54
N SER A 546 12.36 44.98 -39.54
CA SER A 546 13.69 45.11 -38.97
C SER A 546 13.62 44.71 -37.49
N SER A 547 13.97 43.46 -37.18
CA SER A 547 14.49 43.12 -35.87
C SER A 547 15.84 43.81 -35.77
N TYR A 548 15.88 44.88 -34.98
CA TYR A 548 17.08 45.63 -34.62
C TYR A 548 18.19 44.65 -34.21
N PHE A 549 19.15 44.39 -35.11
CA PHE A 549 20.44 43.82 -34.78
C PHE A 549 21.39 45.00 -34.55
N PRO A 550 21.81 45.31 -33.30
CA PRO A 550 22.90 46.24 -33.11
C PRO A 550 24.18 45.57 -33.61
N SER A 551 24.99 46.31 -34.36
CA SER A 551 26.29 45.92 -34.90
C SER A 551 27.15 45.12 -33.89
N LEU A 552 27.35 43.82 -34.17
CA LEU A 552 27.97 42.80 -33.31
C LEU A 552 29.40 42.47 -33.78
N ASP A 553 30.37 43.38 -33.62
CA ASP A 553 31.75 43.09 -34.08
C ASP A 553 32.83 43.00 -32.97
N ARG A 554 32.46 43.07 -31.68
CA ARG A 554 33.41 42.79 -30.56
C ARG A 554 32.84 42.06 -29.33
N ASN A 555 31.52 41.98 -29.19
CA ASN A 555 30.87 41.45 -27.96
C ASN A 555 30.22 40.05 -28.14
N TYR A 556 30.39 39.41 -29.29
CA TYR A 556 29.79 38.10 -29.56
C TYR A 556 30.20 36.99 -28.57
N PRO A 557 31.51 36.77 -28.27
CA PRO A 557 31.91 35.65 -27.42
C PRO A 557 31.53 35.85 -25.95
N THR A 558 31.50 37.09 -25.45
CA THR A 558 31.11 37.39 -24.06
C THR A 558 29.62 37.14 -23.83
N VAL A 559 28.78 37.40 -24.83
CA VAL A 559 27.35 37.07 -24.80
C VAL A 559 27.14 35.55 -24.78
N VAL A 560 27.89 34.80 -25.59
CA VAL A 560 27.84 33.32 -25.61
C VAL A 560 28.28 32.74 -24.26
N ILE A 561 29.36 33.25 -23.67
CA ILE A 561 29.84 32.85 -22.34
C ILE A 561 28.75 33.07 -21.28
N ASN A 562 28.16 34.28 -21.25
CA ASN A 562 27.10 34.59 -20.29
C ASN A 562 25.84 33.74 -20.51
N ALA A 563 25.49 33.47 -21.77
CA ALA A 563 24.39 32.57 -22.12
C ALA A 563 24.65 31.13 -21.64
N ALA A 564 25.88 30.62 -21.82
CA ALA A 564 26.27 29.30 -21.35
C ALA A 564 26.21 29.17 -19.83
N TYR A 565 26.64 30.19 -19.07
CA TYR A 565 26.47 30.21 -17.62
C TYR A 565 25.00 30.22 -17.21
N ARG A 566 24.17 31.06 -17.84
CA ARG A 566 22.72 31.11 -17.58
C ARG A 566 22.04 29.78 -17.89
N GLN A 567 22.46 29.08 -18.94
CA GLN A 567 21.89 27.78 -19.29
C GLN A 567 22.29 26.70 -18.29
N VAL A 568 23.60 26.53 -18.04
CA VAL A 568 24.14 25.41 -17.24
C VAL A 568 23.82 25.60 -15.75
N PHE A 569 23.97 26.82 -15.23
CA PHE A 569 23.76 27.11 -13.81
C PHE A 569 22.39 27.71 -13.49
N GLY A 570 21.64 28.18 -14.49
CA GLY A 570 20.36 28.85 -14.32
C GLY A 570 20.46 30.32 -13.87
N ARG A 571 21.68 30.80 -13.61
CA ARG A 571 21.97 32.17 -13.13
C ARG A 571 23.36 32.60 -13.54
N GLU A 572 23.63 33.89 -13.43
CA GLU A 572 24.99 34.41 -13.53
C GLU A 572 25.81 34.03 -12.28
N LEU A 573 27.09 33.72 -12.51
CA LEU A 573 28.03 33.38 -11.46
C LEU A 573 28.71 34.63 -10.92
N LEU A 574 29.10 34.58 -9.65
CA LEU A 574 29.95 35.61 -9.05
C LEU A 574 31.37 35.52 -9.65
N ASP A 575 32.12 36.62 -9.66
CA ASP A 575 33.43 36.68 -10.33
C ASP A 575 34.41 35.59 -9.85
N GLY A 576 34.44 35.29 -8.55
CA GLY A 576 35.28 34.21 -7.99
C GLY A 576 34.78 32.78 -8.25
N GLN A 577 33.60 32.61 -8.85
CA GLN A 577 32.99 31.32 -9.17
C GLN A 577 33.14 30.96 -10.67
N ARG A 578 33.57 31.92 -11.50
CA ARG A 578 33.74 31.74 -12.94
C ARG A 578 34.98 30.91 -13.26
N LEU A 579 34.95 30.20 -14.39
CA LEU A 579 36.06 29.38 -14.87
C LEU A 579 36.91 30.18 -15.87
N SER A 580 37.79 31.05 -15.37
CA SER A 580 38.60 31.95 -16.21
C SER A 580 39.49 31.24 -17.23
N SER A 581 39.99 30.03 -16.90
CA SER A 581 40.79 29.23 -17.83
C SER A 581 39.96 28.78 -19.04
N ALA A 582 38.76 28.25 -18.80
CA ALA A 582 37.85 27.79 -19.84
C ALA A 582 37.34 28.96 -20.70
N GLU A 583 37.08 30.12 -20.09
CA GLU A 583 36.72 31.33 -20.82
C GLU A 583 37.83 31.80 -21.77
N SER A 584 39.08 31.78 -21.31
CA SER A 584 40.24 32.17 -22.12
C SER A 584 40.45 31.23 -23.31
N MET A 585 40.27 29.91 -23.09
CA MET A 585 40.36 28.90 -24.15
C MET A 585 39.25 29.04 -25.21
N LEU A 586 38.03 29.41 -24.80
CA LEU A 586 36.94 29.67 -25.74
C LEU A 586 37.20 30.95 -26.55
N LEU A 587 37.75 31.99 -25.89
CA LEU A 587 38.10 33.24 -26.56
C LEU A 587 39.27 33.09 -27.54
N SER A 588 40.22 32.18 -27.27
CA SER A 588 41.31 31.85 -28.20
C SER A 588 40.87 30.91 -29.33
N GLY A 589 39.68 30.31 -29.24
CA GLY A 589 39.16 29.35 -30.22
C GLY A 589 39.78 27.95 -30.11
N GLU A 590 40.47 27.64 -29.01
CA GLU A 590 41.05 26.32 -28.76
C GLU A 590 39.99 25.26 -28.43
N ILE A 591 38.86 25.68 -27.85
CA ILE A 591 37.74 24.81 -27.51
C ILE A 591 36.45 25.27 -28.22
N THR A 592 35.59 24.32 -28.56
CA THR A 592 34.25 24.60 -29.08
C THR A 592 33.26 24.90 -27.96
N VAL A 593 32.07 25.42 -28.29
CA VAL A 593 31.03 25.70 -27.30
C VAL A 593 30.61 24.42 -26.57
N ARG A 594 30.55 23.28 -27.28
CA ARG A 594 30.32 21.95 -26.67
C ARG A 594 31.36 21.61 -25.60
N GLU A 595 32.65 21.78 -25.91
CA GLU A 595 33.72 21.49 -24.96
C GLU A 595 33.70 22.47 -23.78
N PHE A 596 33.37 23.74 -24.04
CA PHE A 596 33.15 24.71 -22.97
C PHE A 596 32.02 24.28 -22.02
N ILE A 597 30.88 23.84 -22.55
CA ILE A 597 29.76 23.32 -21.75
C ILE A 597 30.16 22.07 -20.97
N ARG A 598 30.92 21.17 -21.58
CA ARG A 598 31.47 19.97 -20.92
C ARG A 598 32.31 20.37 -19.71
N GLN A 599 33.20 21.34 -19.84
CA GLN A 599 34.02 21.85 -18.73
C GLN A 599 33.20 22.55 -17.64
N LEU A 600 32.18 23.33 -18.03
CA LEU A 600 31.25 23.95 -17.07
C LEU A 600 30.49 22.89 -16.25
N ALA A 601 29.96 21.86 -16.92
CA ALA A 601 29.21 20.78 -16.28
C ALA A 601 30.11 19.88 -15.41
N LYS A 602 31.36 19.64 -15.81
CA LYS A 602 32.35 18.89 -15.00
C LYS A 602 32.96 19.71 -13.86
N SER A 603 32.62 20.99 -13.74
CA SER A 603 33.18 21.86 -12.71
C SER A 603 32.80 21.42 -11.29
N ARG A 604 33.70 21.70 -10.33
CA ARG A 604 33.46 21.43 -8.90
C ARG A 604 32.20 22.14 -8.39
N LEU A 605 31.95 23.35 -8.88
CA LEU A 605 30.78 24.14 -8.48
C LEU A 605 29.48 23.47 -8.93
N PHE A 606 29.42 23.02 -10.18
CA PHE A 606 28.24 22.33 -10.72
C PHE A 606 27.95 21.04 -9.96
N ARG A 607 28.98 20.22 -9.71
CA ARG A 607 28.86 18.99 -8.92
C ARG A 607 28.33 19.25 -7.51
N LYS A 608 28.87 20.26 -6.80
CA LYS A 608 28.41 20.60 -5.44
C LYS A 608 26.93 21.02 -5.42
N MET A 609 26.47 21.72 -6.45
CA MET A 609 25.11 22.25 -6.50
C MET A 609 24.06 21.24 -6.97
N PHE A 610 24.38 20.38 -7.95
CA PHE A 610 23.40 19.55 -8.65
C PHE A 610 23.65 18.04 -8.56
N TRP A 611 24.75 17.59 -7.95
CA TRP A 611 25.03 16.17 -7.76
C TRP A 611 25.08 15.78 -6.28
N GLU A 612 25.88 16.48 -5.47
CA GLU A 612 26.10 16.11 -4.06
C GLU A 612 24.91 16.41 -3.14
N SER A 613 24.09 17.40 -3.49
CA SER A 613 22.95 17.87 -2.68
C SER A 613 21.62 17.16 -3.00
N LEU A 614 21.57 16.39 -4.09
CA LEU A 614 20.33 15.85 -4.67
C LEU A 614 20.35 14.32 -4.68
N TYR A 615 19.15 13.74 -4.67
CA TYR A 615 18.98 12.30 -4.91
C TYR A 615 19.40 11.96 -6.35
N VAL A 616 20.08 10.83 -6.56
CA VAL A 616 20.71 10.46 -7.85
C VAL A 616 19.77 10.63 -9.04
N THR A 617 18.53 10.12 -8.97
CA THR A 617 17.57 10.26 -10.09
C THR A 617 17.11 11.71 -10.32
N LYS A 618 17.00 12.50 -9.24
CA LYS A 618 16.70 13.94 -9.31
C LYS A 618 17.86 14.71 -9.95
N SER A 619 19.10 14.33 -9.61
CA SER A 619 20.31 14.88 -10.22
C SER A 619 20.34 14.59 -11.71
N ILE A 620 20.11 13.32 -12.11
CA ILE A 620 20.07 12.91 -13.52
C ILE A 620 19.00 13.70 -14.28
N GLU A 621 17.76 13.73 -13.78
CA GLU A 621 16.64 14.44 -14.41
C GLU A 621 16.95 15.94 -14.58
N TYR A 622 17.53 16.59 -13.57
CA TYR A 622 17.88 18.00 -13.63
C TYR A 622 19.03 18.30 -14.59
N ILE A 623 20.10 17.50 -14.55
CA ILE A 623 21.25 17.64 -15.45
C ILE A 623 20.81 17.42 -16.90
N HIS A 624 20.00 16.40 -17.14
CA HIS A 624 19.43 16.10 -18.44
C HIS A 624 18.64 17.29 -19.00
N ARG A 625 17.79 17.93 -18.18
CA ARG A 625 17.06 19.15 -18.58
C ARG A 625 17.98 20.31 -18.95
N ARG A 626 19.10 20.49 -18.25
CA ARG A 626 20.04 21.61 -18.50
C ARG A 626 20.89 21.40 -19.74
N LEU A 627 21.32 20.16 -20.01
CA LEU A 627 22.19 19.85 -21.14
C LEU A 627 21.43 19.56 -22.44
N LEU A 628 20.30 18.84 -22.37
CA LEU A 628 19.50 18.48 -23.55
C LEU A 628 18.29 19.40 -23.76
N GLY A 629 17.93 20.23 -22.78
CA GLY A 629 16.79 21.15 -22.90
C GLY A 629 15.43 20.45 -22.80
N ARG A 630 15.36 19.21 -22.33
CA ARG A 630 14.10 18.46 -22.15
C ARG A 630 14.15 17.55 -20.91
N PRO A 631 13.01 17.22 -20.31
CA PRO A 631 12.94 16.12 -19.34
C PRO A 631 13.18 14.76 -20.01
N THR A 632 13.42 13.73 -19.19
CA THR A 632 13.48 12.35 -19.69
C THR A 632 12.11 11.90 -20.23
N TYR A 633 12.13 11.09 -21.29
CA TYR A 633 10.91 10.55 -21.89
C TYR A 633 10.24 9.51 -21.00
N GLY A 634 11.00 8.72 -20.26
CA GLY A 634 10.44 7.62 -19.51
C GLY A 634 11.44 6.82 -18.72
N ARG A 635 11.01 5.64 -18.28
CA ARG A 635 11.79 4.81 -17.36
C ARG A 635 13.03 4.19 -18.03
N MET A 636 12.93 3.82 -19.30
CA MET A 636 14.05 3.25 -20.08
C MET A 636 15.26 4.19 -20.12
N GLU A 637 15.04 5.45 -20.50
CA GLU A 637 16.09 6.48 -20.58
C GLU A 637 16.68 6.80 -19.19
N MET A 638 15.83 6.94 -18.18
CA MET A 638 16.29 7.19 -16.82
C MET A 638 17.15 6.03 -16.27
N ASN A 639 16.77 4.78 -16.55
CA ASN A 639 17.54 3.61 -16.14
C ASN A 639 18.90 3.53 -16.82
N TYR A 640 18.95 3.83 -18.12
CA TYR A 640 20.21 3.86 -18.87
C TYR A 640 21.22 4.82 -18.24
N TYR A 641 20.80 6.05 -17.92
CA TYR A 641 21.66 7.02 -17.24
C TYR A 641 21.98 6.63 -15.80
N TYR A 642 21.04 5.99 -15.11
CA TYR A 642 21.28 5.46 -13.76
C TYR A 642 22.37 4.38 -13.74
N ASP A 643 22.36 3.45 -14.71
CA ASP A 643 23.36 2.39 -14.84
C ASP A 643 24.75 2.97 -15.17
N ILE A 644 24.81 4.02 -16.01
CA ILE A 644 26.06 4.75 -16.27
C ILE A 644 26.57 5.41 -14.99
N CYS A 645 25.69 6.05 -14.22
CA CYS A 645 26.08 6.65 -12.95
C CYS A 645 26.60 5.62 -11.95
N ALA A 646 26.01 4.42 -11.91
CA ALA A 646 26.45 3.34 -11.04
C ALA A 646 27.84 2.82 -11.43
N ASN A 647 28.15 2.73 -12.73
CA ASN A 647 29.40 2.15 -13.22
C ASN A 647 30.55 3.18 -13.37
N GLN A 648 30.26 4.37 -13.88
CA GLN A 648 31.25 5.38 -14.29
C GLN A 648 31.18 6.68 -13.45
N GLY A 649 30.16 6.83 -12.61
CA GLY A 649 29.97 8.00 -11.76
C GLY A 649 29.54 9.26 -12.51
N PHE A 650 29.69 10.40 -11.83
CA PHE A 650 29.21 11.71 -12.30
C PHE A 650 29.81 12.15 -13.65
N TYR A 651 31.12 11.97 -13.84
CA TYR A 651 31.79 12.43 -15.08
C TYR A 651 31.33 11.62 -16.29
N GLY A 652 31.13 10.30 -16.14
CA GLY A 652 30.60 9.45 -17.21
C GLY A 652 29.19 9.82 -17.64
N LEU A 653 28.34 10.28 -16.70
CA LEU A 653 27.01 10.80 -17.03
C LEU A 653 27.07 12.03 -17.95
N ILE A 654 27.95 13.00 -17.62
CA ILE A 654 28.08 14.23 -18.41
C ILE A 654 28.56 13.91 -19.82
N ASP A 655 29.56 13.04 -19.94
CA ASP A 655 30.08 12.62 -21.24
C ASP A 655 29.01 11.88 -22.04
N ALA A 656 28.29 10.93 -21.44
CA ALA A 656 27.21 10.20 -22.11
C ALA A 656 26.08 11.11 -22.62
N ILE A 657 25.77 12.22 -21.93
CA ILE A 657 24.74 13.18 -22.37
C ILE A 657 25.26 14.05 -23.52
N ILE A 658 26.46 14.60 -23.39
CA ILE A 658 27.03 15.53 -24.39
C ILE A 658 27.43 14.79 -25.68
N ASP A 659 27.86 13.54 -25.57
CA ASP A 659 28.25 12.70 -26.70
C ASP A 659 27.06 11.96 -27.32
N SER A 660 25.83 12.23 -26.85
CA SER A 660 24.61 11.64 -27.40
C SER A 660 24.35 12.14 -28.83
N THR A 661 23.75 11.28 -29.66
CA THR A 661 23.38 11.64 -31.04
C THR A 661 22.40 12.80 -31.07
N GLU A 662 21.48 12.86 -30.10
CA GLU A 662 20.51 13.95 -29.99
C GLU A 662 21.19 15.29 -29.70
N TYR A 663 22.20 15.33 -28.81
CA TYR A 663 22.92 16.56 -28.54
C TYR A 663 23.63 17.08 -29.81
N LEU A 664 24.28 16.18 -30.55
CA LEU A 664 24.99 16.51 -31.78
C LEU A 664 24.05 16.99 -32.90
N GLU A 665 22.89 16.36 -33.07
CA GLU A 665 21.91 16.74 -34.09
C GLU A 665 21.26 18.11 -33.81
N VAL A 666 21.08 18.46 -32.54
CA VAL A 666 20.30 19.64 -32.13
C VAL A 666 21.18 20.86 -31.89
N PHE A 667 22.30 20.69 -31.18
CA PHE A 667 23.18 21.79 -30.78
C PHE A 667 24.50 21.82 -31.55
N ALA A 668 24.91 20.70 -32.15
CA ALA A 668 26.20 20.53 -32.80
C ALA A 668 27.36 20.98 -31.88
N GLU A 669 28.37 21.65 -32.43
CA GLU A 669 29.56 22.06 -31.66
C GLU A 669 29.52 23.51 -31.18
N ASP A 670 28.70 24.35 -31.82
CA ASP A 670 28.73 25.81 -31.68
C ASP A 670 27.48 26.43 -31.01
N THR A 671 26.44 25.64 -30.74
CA THR A 671 25.19 26.16 -30.17
C THR A 671 25.12 25.93 -28.67
N VAL A 672 24.79 26.97 -27.92
CA VAL A 672 24.49 26.84 -26.48
C VAL A 672 23.13 26.13 -26.32
N PRO A 673 23.02 25.10 -25.45
CA PRO A 673 21.76 24.44 -25.16
C PRO A 673 20.67 25.41 -24.74
N TYR A 674 19.44 25.12 -25.13
CA TYR A 674 18.26 25.91 -24.78
C TYR A 674 17.12 24.98 -24.42
N GLU A 675 16.13 25.49 -23.69
CA GLU A 675 14.93 24.74 -23.33
C GLU A 675 14.09 24.43 -24.58
N ARG A 676 13.95 23.15 -24.92
CA ARG A 676 13.21 22.64 -26.08
C ARG A 676 11.83 22.12 -25.71
N TYR A 677 11.73 21.44 -24.58
CA TYR A 677 10.50 20.79 -24.14
C TYR A 677 10.21 21.05 -22.67
N ILE A 678 8.92 21.25 -22.39
CA ILE A 678 8.34 21.50 -21.08
C ILE A 678 7.26 20.47 -20.80
N THR A 679 7.04 20.18 -19.52
CA THR A 679 5.93 19.30 -19.11
C THR A 679 4.62 20.08 -19.16
N PRO A 680 3.45 19.41 -19.26
CA PRO A 680 2.16 20.10 -19.17
C PRO A 680 1.98 20.89 -17.87
N GLN A 681 2.58 20.42 -16.78
CA GLN A 681 2.59 21.14 -15.52
C GLN A 681 3.36 22.46 -15.63
N GLY A 682 4.57 22.45 -16.18
CA GLY A 682 5.34 23.68 -16.38
C GLY A 682 4.72 24.63 -17.40
N TYR A 683 4.11 24.09 -18.47
CA TYR A 683 3.31 24.89 -19.41
C TYR A 683 2.15 25.61 -18.69
N SER A 684 1.39 24.89 -17.85
CA SER A 684 0.27 25.49 -17.10
C SER A 684 0.73 26.58 -16.12
N MET A 685 1.93 26.45 -15.56
CA MET A 685 2.51 27.43 -14.63
C MET A 685 2.91 28.73 -15.34
N ARG A 686 3.41 28.64 -16.57
CA ARG A 686 3.83 29.79 -17.39
C ARG A 686 2.67 30.45 -18.12
N TYR A 687 1.70 29.65 -18.56
CA TYR A 687 0.54 30.09 -19.34
C TYR A 687 -0.78 29.72 -18.64
N PRO A 688 -1.10 30.32 -17.48
CA PRO A 688 -2.30 29.97 -16.71
C PRO A 688 -3.62 30.33 -17.42
N LYS A 689 -3.58 31.07 -18.53
CA LYS A 689 -4.77 31.66 -19.19
C LYS A 689 -5.40 30.82 -20.32
N THR A 690 -4.74 29.78 -20.84
CA THR A 690 -5.33 28.96 -21.92
C THR A 690 -6.33 27.91 -21.42
N ALA A 691 -6.49 27.71 -20.11
CA ALA A 691 -7.49 26.77 -19.56
C ALA A 691 -8.92 27.34 -19.50
N TYR A 692 -9.14 28.63 -19.77
CA TYR A 692 -10.47 29.27 -19.76
C TYR A 692 -10.76 30.13 -21.01
N ALA A 693 -9.92 30.08 -22.03
CA ALA A 693 -10.06 30.93 -23.22
C ALA A 693 -9.78 30.15 -24.50
N GLU A 694 -10.55 29.09 -24.76
CA GLU A 694 -10.92 28.81 -26.15
C GLU A 694 -12.30 29.40 -26.38
N GLN A 695 -12.26 30.52 -27.09
CA GLN A 695 -13.39 31.14 -27.74
C GLN A 695 -13.96 30.14 -28.75
N SER A 696 -15.09 29.50 -28.42
CA SER A 696 -16.05 29.14 -29.45
C SER A 696 -16.63 30.45 -29.99
N PRO A 697 -16.42 30.84 -31.28
CA PRO A 697 -17.14 31.95 -31.85
C PRO A 697 -18.53 31.47 -32.27
N THR A 698 -19.35 31.09 -31.29
CA THR A 698 -20.80 30.97 -31.47
C THR A 698 -21.45 31.58 -30.25
N LYS A 699 -22.02 32.78 -30.45
CA LYS A 699 -22.92 33.46 -29.52
C LYS A 699 -23.88 32.43 -28.90
N ALA A 700 -23.71 32.13 -27.62
CA ALA A 700 -24.70 31.43 -26.83
C ALA A 700 -25.20 32.38 -25.75
N VAL A 701 -26.47 32.74 -25.89
CA VAL A 701 -27.29 33.50 -24.97
C VAL A 701 -27.20 32.87 -23.57
N LEU A 702 -26.57 33.61 -22.64
CA LEU A 702 -26.59 33.30 -21.22
C LEU A 702 -27.94 33.76 -20.65
N SER A 703 -28.93 32.89 -20.72
CA SER A 703 -30.10 32.95 -19.84
C SER A 703 -30.77 31.59 -19.74
N SER A 704 -30.25 30.72 -18.86
CA SER A 704 -31.10 29.77 -18.14
C SER A 704 -30.31 29.11 -17.01
N GLN A 705 -30.89 29.12 -15.82
CA GLN A 705 -30.43 28.49 -14.57
C GLN A 705 -30.36 26.94 -14.61
N LEU A 706 -30.40 26.32 -15.80
CA LEU A 706 -30.57 24.88 -15.99
C LEU A 706 -29.26 24.05 -15.87
N ALA A 707 -28.11 24.68 -15.67
CA ALA A 707 -26.82 23.97 -15.54
C ALA A 707 -26.50 23.51 -14.10
N LEU A 708 -27.27 23.93 -13.10
CA LEU A 708 -27.10 23.47 -11.70
C LEU A 708 -27.79 22.14 -11.41
N ASP A 709 -28.78 21.74 -12.22
CA ASP A 709 -29.59 20.53 -11.99
C ASP A 709 -28.91 19.21 -12.39
N ARG A 710 -27.74 19.27 -13.02
CA ARG A 710 -27.02 18.06 -13.44
C ARG A 710 -26.24 17.37 -12.31
N PHE A 711 -26.24 17.95 -11.10
CA PHE A 711 -25.53 17.44 -9.91
C PHE A 711 -26.45 16.97 -8.77
N ILE A 712 -27.77 16.92 -8.96
CA ILE A 712 -28.70 16.41 -7.94
C ILE A 712 -29.47 15.21 -8.51
N PRO A 713 -29.40 14.01 -7.89
CA PRO A 713 -30.28 12.92 -8.28
C PRO A 713 -31.70 13.21 -7.75
N HIS A 714 -32.64 13.50 -8.65
CA HIS A 714 -34.06 13.56 -8.27
C HIS A 714 -34.59 12.14 -7.98
N LYS A 715 -34.97 11.90 -6.73
CA LYS A 715 -35.89 10.81 -6.37
C LYS A 715 -37.29 11.18 -6.85
N ASN A 716 -37.86 10.35 -7.72
CA ASN A 716 -39.30 10.42 -8.04
C ASN A 716 -40.11 10.14 -6.78
N GLY A 717 -40.91 11.13 -6.35
CA GLY A 717 -41.90 11.02 -5.30
C GLY A 717 -43.13 11.82 -5.69
N ASN A 718 -44.17 11.08 -6.10
CA ASN A 718 -45.56 11.54 -6.23
C ASN A 718 -45.95 12.45 -5.06
N LEU A 719 -46.59 13.60 -5.31
CA LEU A 719 -47.58 14.20 -4.41
C LEU A 719 -48.42 15.24 -5.15
N ASN A 720 -49.72 14.93 -5.23
CA ASN A 720 -50.81 15.79 -5.68
C ASN A 720 -50.94 17.05 -4.82
N GLY A 721 -51.35 18.18 -5.43
CA GLY A 721 -51.85 19.35 -4.69
C GLY A 721 -52.09 20.61 -5.52
N LYS A 722 -53.33 20.74 -6.05
CA LYS A 722 -54.11 21.98 -6.37
C LYS A 722 -53.59 23.26 -5.67
N LYS A 723 -53.62 24.49 -6.23
CA LYS A 723 -54.71 25.22 -6.93
C LYS A 723 -54.26 26.66 -7.29
N GLU A 724 -54.87 27.20 -8.36
CA GLU A 724 -55.24 28.63 -8.60
C GLU A 724 -54.08 29.64 -8.85
N GLU A 725 -54.09 30.54 -9.84
CA GLU A 725 -55.17 31.38 -10.39
C GLU A 725 -55.01 31.69 -11.90
N LYS A 726 -56.15 31.94 -12.56
CA LYS A 726 -56.31 32.50 -13.91
C LYS A 726 -56.17 34.04 -13.89
N PHE A 727 -55.70 34.67 -14.96
CA PHE A 727 -56.30 35.88 -15.59
C PHE A 727 -55.66 36.12 -16.99
N THR A 728 -56.33 35.70 -18.07
CA THR A 728 -56.96 36.49 -19.17
C THR A 728 -56.06 37.14 -20.25
N SER A 729 -56.32 36.70 -21.50
CA SER A 729 -56.48 37.42 -22.80
C SER A 729 -55.48 38.53 -23.17
N SER A 730 -54.82 38.50 -24.33
CA SER A 730 -55.32 38.81 -25.69
C SER A 730 -54.04 38.82 -26.59
N ASP A 731 -53.98 38.25 -27.80
CA ASP A 731 -54.59 38.74 -29.04
C ASP A 731 -54.59 37.62 -30.10
N GLU A 732 -55.65 37.64 -30.92
CA GLU A 732 -55.83 36.86 -32.15
C GLU A 732 -55.15 37.52 -33.36
N ASP A 733 -55.16 36.77 -34.47
CA ASP A 733 -54.95 37.15 -35.87
C ASP A 733 -53.52 37.08 -36.46
N ASN A 734 -53.18 35.90 -37.01
CA ASN A 734 -53.39 35.69 -38.45
C ASN A 734 -53.28 34.22 -38.88
N LYS A 735 -54.32 33.81 -39.61
CA LYS A 735 -54.51 32.52 -40.27
C LYS A 735 -53.66 32.39 -41.54
N SER A 736 -53.59 31.11 -41.97
CA SER A 736 -53.42 30.59 -43.33
C SER A 736 -52.05 30.72 -43.99
N GLU A 737 -51.29 29.61 -43.98
CA GLU A 737 -50.95 28.82 -45.17
C GLU A 737 -49.85 27.81 -44.81
N SER A 738 -50.22 26.53 -44.60
CA SER A 738 -49.38 25.33 -44.81
C SER A 738 -49.95 24.05 -44.17
N GLU A 739 -51.28 23.93 -44.04
CA GLU A 739 -51.93 22.62 -43.96
C GLU A 739 -52.45 22.28 -45.36
N LEU A 740 -51.61 21.64 -46.16
CA LEU A 740 -51.96 20.88 -47.38
C LEU A 740 -50.67 20.27 -47.93
N LYS A 741 -50.11 19.25 -47.24
CA LYS A 741 -49.21 18.25 -47.86
C LYS A 741 -48.75 17.05 -47.02
N LEU A 742 -49.28 16.81 -45.81
CA LEU A 742 -48.88 15.63 -45.01
C LEU A 742 -50.01 14.66 -44.62
N GLU A 743 -51.19 14.79 -45.25
CA GLU A 743 -52.22 13.74 -45.24
C GLU A 743 -52.16 12.89 -46.53
N GLN A 744 -51.09 12.11 -46.73
CA GLN A 744 -51.10 11.04 -47.75
C GLN A 744 -50.29 9.78 -47.40
N LEU A 745 -49.79 9.60 -46.18
CA LEU A 745 -48.91 8.44 -45.89
C LEU A 745 -49.28 7.57 -44.68
N VAL A 746 -50.47 7.72 -44.09
CA VAL A 746 -50.94 6.78 -43.07
C VAL A 746 -52.41 6.44 -43.27
N THR A 747 -52.71 5.54 -44.20
CA THR A 747 -53.85 4.62 -44.11
C THR A 747 -53.57 3.36 -44.93
N LYS A 748 -54.00 2.22 -44.38
CA LYS A 748 -53.92 0.82 -44.85
C LYS A 748 -52.61 0.11 -44.46
N VAL A 749 -52.60 -1.00 -43.71
CA VAL A 749 -53.61 -2.01 -43.36
C VAL A 749 -52.99 -2.79 -42.19
N ASP A 750 -53.75 -3.06 -41.12
CA ASP A 750 -53.87 -4.40 -40.53
C ASP A 750 -54.74 -4.37 -39.26
N GLU A 751 -55.93 -4.96 -39.40
CA GLU A 751 -56.86 -5.28 -38.33
C GLU A 751 -57.08 -6.81 -38.32
N VAL A 752 -56.95 -7.39 -37.12
CA VAL A 752 -57.79 -8.46 -36.55
C VAL A 752 -57.67 -9.89 -37.12
N LYS A 753 -57.25 -10.85 -36.26
CA LYS A 753 -58.12 -11.93 -35.71
C LYS A 753 -57.40 -12.86 -34.72
N SER A 754 -58.10 -13.10 -33.61
CA SER A 754 -57.94 -14.15 -32.60
C SER A 754 -58.58 -15.49 -33.02
N GLY A 755 -58.16 -16.61 -32.44
CA GLY A 755 -58.88 -17.89 -32.48
C GLY A 755 -58.14 -19.02 -31.74
N GLU A 756 -58.90 -19.78 -30.94
CA GLU A 756 -58.54 -20.82 -29.96
C GLU A 756 -58.10 -22.17 -30.56
N GLU A 757 -57.42 -23.03 -29.78
CA GLU A 757 -57.86 -24.41 -29.42
C GLU A 757 -56.74 -25.30 -28.81
N GLU A 758 -57.20 -26.26 -28.01
CA GLU A 758 -56.53 -27.24 -27.14
C GLU A 758 -55.77 -28.36 -27.90
N THR A 759 -54.83 -29.05 -27.22
CA THR A 759 -54.82 -30.53 -26.99
C THR A 759 -53.43 -31.09 -26.62
N GLU A 760 -53.49 -32.10 -25.73
CA GLU A 760 -52.44 -32.98 -25.23
C GLU A 760 -51.76 -33.83 -26.34
N PHE A 761 -50.49 -34.24 -26.18
CA PHE A 761 -50.07 -35.65 -26.01
C PHE A 761 -48.54 -35.84 -26.05
N SER A 762 -48.12 -36.84 -25.27
CA SER A 762 -46.79 -37.43 -25.10
C SER A 762 -46.15 -38.03 -26.37
N GLY A 763 -44.81 -38.16 -26.36
CA GLY A 763 -44.13 -39.14 -27.23
C GLY A 763 -42.59 -39.11 -27.18
N ASN A 764 -42.01 -40.03 -26.40
CA ASN A 764 -40.63 -40.50 -26.56
C ASN A 764 -40.40 -41.04 -27.99
N ILE A 765 -39.14 -41.02 -28.47
CA ILE A 765 -38.36 -42.17 -29.04
C ILE A 765 -37.27 -41.69 -30.04
N VAL A 766 -36.02 -41.98 -29.65
CA VAL A 766 -34.87 -42.50 -30.43
C VAL A 766 -34.33 -41.67 -31.61
N SER A 767 -33.10 -41.15 -31.43
CA SER A 767 -31.86 -41.77 -31.93
C SER A 767 -30.64 -41.10 -31.32
#